data_AF-A0A9E3QQ23-F1
#
_entry.id   AF-A0A9E3QQ23-F1
#
_cell.length_a   1.000
_cell.length_b   1.000
_cell.length_c   1.000
_cell.angle_alpha   90.00
_cell.angle_beta   90.00
_cell.angle_gamma   90.00
#
_symmetry.space_group_name_H-M   'P 1'
#
loop_
_entity.id
_entity.type
_entity.pdbx_description
1 polymer ?
#
loop_
_entity_poly.entity_id
_entity_poly.type
_entity_poly.pdbx_seq_one_letter_code
_entity_poly.pdbx_strand_id
1 'polypeptide(L)'
;MPKSGATLMLSLGRTDMRPTDWDGEISVAPGTVVALESERARIEGSRWSVRTQPAPARAKAKAKAKEAGRIEPVLVFATLDASDQAEVSINTRQGKFSFRLGDLVLGRPVDYLDGSIAVERIPVTRRIAAAEGEDDFPAAAVATDGTVWCAFVHYKHGQAVAMEEVAKGRFDSLKTRGNGDQVRLLRFADDQWSPPIDVTEAGLDIWRPAVAIDGRGRVWVIWSQNVEGNWDLYARRYDPQAKSWGDRRRLTSDPGADFHVVAAYSEKAGIVLAWQGWRQDNFDILLATLEDEGPLKERRVSMSRANDWSPAIAASPQGDIWVAWDTYDQGNYDVFARRATRDGLDEPVAVAISPRFEARPSIALDAKGRLWIAFEDAYANWGKDYGSRIPWKQALPLYFERMILVRCIEDGRVRAAKEQRITSELLNTHFDDTKHPMERYYRVSVPRLALDIRGNLWLLFRRHPSTTAEQERWISFATRYEGDHWTEPIPLRQALNTLDNRPALAALKDKGLLAIFSTDYRPSGAASIKENDLYASRLDAEGPPPEPQLVAVDPKGDGTPVELIHPDEAADIARLRSHRIQVGDKTYRLLRGDFHRHTEWSGHRDWDGLLEDAWRYALDVAAMDWFGPTDHEYAMVHEYPWWLSQKQADLYHHAPHFVPMFTYERSLPYPSGHRNVMFARRGVRVLPPLVGEALRFGTPEKGAPDIKNLYAYLKEFDGLCSSHTSATSMGTDWRDNDPNVEPIVEIIQGHRQNYEEPNAPQAPKGPDDSIQGYHRDGFVWYALAKGYRLGFQSSSDHVSTHVSYAVALAEEPTRAGLFDALKKRHAYAAQDNILLDVRCGEHLMGDEFSSRERPRLDINAYGTGPIARVDIIRQVGESMPVYVYNSSPKQAKIQLRWTDEAAERGKVHLYYVRIQQDDGKLAWASPIWVRYEP
;
A
#
# COMPACT_ATOMS: atom_id res chain seq x y z
N MET A 1 -10.53 -27.34 16.22
CA MET A 1 -11.82 -26.67 16.00
C MET A 1 -12.92 -27.67 16.38
N PRO A 2 -13.29 -27.84 17.66
CA PRO A 2 -14.34 -28.80 18.04
C PRO A 2 -15.61 -28.55 17.21
N LYS A 3 -16.30 -29.64 16.84
CA LYS A 3 -17.56 -29.60 16.09
C LYS A 3 -18.67 -28.83 16.83
N SER A 4 -18.57 -28.75 18.16
CA SER A 4 -19.49 -28.02 19.02
C SER A 4 -18.83 -26.75 19.55
N GLY A 5 -19.54 -25.64 19.39
CA GLY A 5 -19.15 -24.33 19.89
C GLY A 5 -19.77 -23.22 19.06
N ALA A 6 -20.05 -22.09 19.69
CA ALA A 6 -20.55 -20.91 19.00
C ALA A 6 -19.84 -19.68 19.51
N THR A 7 -19.66 -18.71 18.62
CA THR A 7 -19.24 -17.38 19.00
C THR A 7 -20.41 -16.43 18.79
N LEU A 8 -20.75 -15.67 19.83
CA LEU A 8 -21.78 -14.66 19.81
C LEU A 8 -21.14 -13.27 19.86
N MET A 9 -21.67 -12.34 19.08
CA MET A 9 -21.43 -10.90 19.20
C MET A 9 -22.66 -10.24 19.80
N LEU A 10 -22.47 -9.54 20.91
CA LEU A 10 -23.49 -8.75 21.58
C LEU A 10 -23.18 -7.28 21.32
N SER A 11 -24.11 -6.58 20.66
CA SER A 11 -24.04 -5.13 20.43
C SER A 11 -24.92 -4.41 21.45
N LEU A 12 -24.31 -3.85 22.48
CA LEU A 12 -24.97 -3.24 23.64
C LEU A 12 -25.18 -1.73 23.45
N GLY A 13 -26.37 -1.23 23.80
CA GLY A 13 -26.68 0.21 23.77
C GLY A 13 -26.87 0.80 22.38
N ARG A 14 -27.43 0.01 21.45
CA ARG A 14 -27.67 0.43 20.05
C ARG A 14 -28.61 1.63 19.92
N THR A 15 -29.49 1.82 20.89
CA THR A 15 -30.51 2.87 20.93
C THR A 15 -30.22 3.93 21.99
N ASP A 16 -29.03 3.91 22.61
CA ASP A 16 -28.67 4.87 23.65
C ASP A 16 -28.60 6.30 23.09
N MET A 17 -29.32 7.22 23.75
CA MET A 17 -29.25 8.65 23.47
C MET A 17 -28.37 9.41 24.48
N ARG A 18 -27.88 8.71 25.51
CA ARG A 18 -26.98 9.21 26.55
C ARG A 18 -26.12 8.06 27.08
N PRO A 19 -24.97 8.33 27.71
CA PRO A 19 -24.12 7.29 28.30
C PRO A 19 -24.88 6.44 29.33
N THR A 20 -25.06 5.15 29.04
CA THR A 20 -25.85 4.19 29.83
C THR A 20 -24.96 3.05 30.33
N ASP A 21 -25.18 2.62 31.58
CA ASP A 21 -24.47 1.46 32.14
C ASP A 21 -25.09 0.15 31.65
N TRP A 22 -24.25 -0.74 31.12
CA TRP A 22 -24.60 -2.00 30.47
C TRP A 22 -23.91 -3.21 31.12
N ASP A 23 -23.50 -3.09 32.40
CA ASP A 23 -22.95 -4.22 33.16
C ASP A 23 -23.87 -5.45 33.04
N GLY A 24 -23.28 -6.61 32.85
CA GLY A 24 -24.04 -7.83 32.62
C GLY A 24 -23.25 -9.11 32.77
N GLU A 25 -23.95 -10.22 32.59
CA GLU A 25 -23.42 -11.57 32.62
C GLU A 25 -24.12 -12.46 31.58
N ILE A 26 -23.36 -13.44 31.07
CA ILE A 26 -23.86 -14.50 30.18
C ILE A 26 -23.73 -15.84 30.89
N SER A 27 -24.70 -16.72 30.66
CA SER A 27 -24.62 -18.13 31.01
C SER A 27 -25.20 -19.00 29.88
N VAL A 28 -24.81 -20.27 29.85
CA VAL A 28 -25.29 -21.24 28.86
C VAL A 28 -25.54 -22.59 29.54
N ALA A 29 -26.65 -23.25 29.20
CA ALA A 29 -27.01 -24.55 29.77
C ALA A 29 -27.75 -25.46 28.76
N PRO A 30 -27.33 -26.73 28.57
CA PRO A 30 -26.04 -27.29 28.99
C PRO A 30 -24.89 -26.66 28.18
N GLY A 31 -23.72 -26.49 28.81
CA GLY A 31 -22.53 -25.97 28.14
C GLY A 31 -21.67 -25.13 29.08
N THR A 32 -20.63 -24.49 28.53
CA THR A 32 -19.78 -23.55 29.27
C THR A 32 -19.46 -22.30 28.46
N VAL A 33 -19.36 -21.16 29.15
CA VAL A 33 -18.79 -19.94 28.58
C VAL A 33 -17.27 -20.10 28.62
N VAL A 34 -16.65 -20.27 27.46
CA VAL A 34 -15.20 -20.51 27.32
C VAL A 34 -14.42 -19.20 27.47
N ALA A 35 -14.90 -18.13 26.85
CA ALA A 35 -14.26 -16.83 26.89
C ALA A 35 -15.26 -15.70 26.66
N LEU A 36 -14.98 -14.57 27.30
CA LEU A 36 -15.58 -13.28 27.00
C LEU A 36 -14.47 -12.28 26.65
N GLU A 37 -14.71 -11.47 25.62
CA GLU A 37 -13.77 -10.41 25.22
C GLU A 37 -14.54 -9.15 24.80
N SER A 38 -13.91 -8.00 24.98
CA SER A 38 -14.40 -6.71 24.47
C SER A 38 -13.23 -5.73 24.43
N GLU A 39 -13.21 -4.83 23.44
CA GLU A 39 -12.24 -3.72 23.42
C GLU A 39 -12.57 -2.64 24.48
N ARG A 40 -13.84 -2.52 24.90
CA ARG A 40 -14.32 -1.42 25.77
C ARG A 40 -14.90 -1.87 27.10
N ALA A 41 -15.30 -3.14 27.22
CA ALA A 41 -15.83 -3.69 28.47
C ALA A 41 -14.72 -4.33 29.30
N ARG A 42 -14.75 -4.12 30.62
CA ARG A 42 -13.94 -4.88 31.56
C ARG A 42 -14.57 -6.26 31.75
N ILE A 43 -13.81 -7.32 31.56
CA ILE A 43 -14.30 -8.71 31.64
C ILE A 43 -13.80 -9.38 32.92
N GLU A 44 -14.70 -10.06 33.63
CA GLU A 44 -14.40 -10.89 34.80
C GLU A 44 -15.17 -12.23 34.70
N GLY A 45 -14.51 -13.28 34.20
CA GLY A 45 -15.15 -14.57 33.97
C GLY A 45 -16.25 -14.48 32.92
N SER A 46 -17.49 -14.80 33.30
CA SER A 46 -18.69 -14.68 32.45
C SER A 46 -19.44 -13.35 32.61
N ARG A 47 -18.82 -12.36 33.26
CA ARG A 47 -19.38 -11.03 33.50
C ARG A 47 -18.61 -9.96 32.75
N TRP A 48 -19.29 -8.88 32.43
CA TRP A 48 -18.69 -7.66 31.92
C TRP A 48 -19.20 -6.43 32.67
N SER A 49 -18.36 -5.41 32.74
CA SER A 49 -18.73 -4.09 33.22
C SER A 49 -18.41 -3.06 32.15
N VAL A 50 -19.42 -2.29 31.75
CA VAL A 50 -19.25 -1.29 30.69
C VAL A 50 -20.32 -0.22 30.73
N ARG A 51 -19.93 0.97 30.28
CA ARG A 51 -20.82 2.10 30.06
C ARG A 51 -20.63 2.58 28.63
N THR A 52 -21.73 2.77 27.90
CA THR A 52 -21.66 3.37 26.57
C THR A 52 -21.21 4.82 26.66
N GLN A 53 -20.45 5.28 25.68
CA GLN A 53 -19.87 6.62 25.68
C GLN A 53 -20.23 7.35 24.38
N PRO A 54 -20.25 8.69 24.40
CA PRO A 54 -20.39 9.46 23.17
C PRO A 54 -19.22 9.16 22.25
N ALA A 55 -19.46 9.15 20.94
CA ALA A 55 -18.41 9.06 19.95
C ALA A 55 -17.34 10.15 20.22
N PRO A 56 -16.04 9.84 20.11
CA PRO A 56 -14.98 10.80 20.35
C PRO A 56 -15.16 12.07 19.49
N ALA A 57 -15.29 13.23 20.12
CA ALA A 57 -15.40 14.50 19.40
C ALA A 57 -14.05 14.93 18.82
N ARG A 58 -14.02 15.30 17.54
CA ARG A 58 -12.83 15.87 16.89
C ARG A 58 -12.40 17.19 17.55
N ALA A 59 -11.09 17.46 17.55
CA ALA A 59 -10.51 18.69 18.09
C ALA A 59 -11.13 19.98 17.50
N LYS A 60 -11.58 19.98 16.23
CA LYS A 60 -12.29 21.11 15.60
C LYS A 60 -13.80 21.16 15.90
N ALA A 61 -14.44 20.06 16.31
CA ALA A 61 -15.86 20.01 16.68
C ALA A 61 -16.13 20.60 18.07
N LYS A 62 -15.11 20.69 18.93
CA LYS A 62 -15.20 21.38 20.24
C LYS A 62 -15.61 22.85 20.12
N ALA A 63 -15.40 23.49 18.96
CA ALA A 63 -15.73 24.89 18.76
C ALA A 63 -17.21 25.17 18.41
N LYS A 64 -18.02 24.15 18.06
CA LYS A 64 -19.40 24.37 17.56
C LYS A 64 -20.51 23.42 18.06
N ALA A 65 -20.26 22.46 18.95
CA ALA A 65 -21.30 21.48 19.27
C ALA A 65 -22.33 21.96 20.32
N LYS A 66 -23.56 22.21 19.86
CA LYS A 66 -24.82 22.16 20.65
C LYS A 66 -25.59 20.86 20.43
N GLU A 67 -25.05 19.90 19.66
CA GLU A 67 -25.64 18.59 19.43
C GLU A 67 -25.14 17.58 20.48
N ALA A 68 -26.06 16.81 21.06
CA ALA A 68 -25.73 15.66 21.88
C ALA A 68 -25.02 14.62 21.00
N GLY A 69 -23.76 14.31 21.31
CA GLY A 69 -22.97 13.35 20.53
C GLY A 69 -23.64 11.97 20.48
N ARG A 70 -23.68 11.36 19.29
CA ARG A 70 -24.14 9.98 19.07
C ARG A 70 -23.43 9.03 20.04
N ILE A 71 -24.18 8.17 20.72
CA ILE A 71 -23.61 7.12 21.58
C ILE A 71 -23.17 5.94 20.74
N GLU A 72 -21.97 5.43 20.98
CA GLU A 72 -21.46 4.27 20.26
C GLU A 72 -21.82 2.97 20.99
N PRO A 73 -22.39 1.97 20.29
CA PRO A 73 -22.70 0.67 20.88
C PRO A 73 -21.45 -0.10 21.27
N VAL A 74 -21.45 -0.79 22.41
CA VAL A 74 -20.32 -1.60 22.88
C VAL A 74 -20.46 -3.03 22.35
N LEU A 75 -19.38 -3.58 21.79
CA LEU A 75 -19.34 -4.98 21.37
C LEU A 75 -18.76 -5.86 22.49
N VAL A 76 -19.48 -6.91 22.86
CA VAL A 76 -19.01 -7.99 23.74
C VAL A 76 -19.09 -9.30 22.97
N PHE A 77 -18.03 -10.08 22.99
CA PHE A 77 -17.94 -11.33 22.25
C PHE A 77 -17.87 -12.51 23.21
N ALA A 78 -18.76 -13.48 23.05
CA ALA A 78 -18.80 -14.68 23.88
C ALA A 78 -18.48 -15.92 23.06
N THR A 79 -17.48 -16.69 23.48
CA THR A 79 -17.19 -18.02 22.92
C THR A 79 -17.77 -19.06 23.87
N LEU A 80 -18.64 -19.92 23.34
CA LEU A 80 -19.38 -20.93 24.08
C LEU A 80 -18.95 -22.32 23.60
N ASP A 81 -18.76 -23.25 24.54
CA ASP A 81 -18.73 -24.68 24.25
C ASP A 81 -20.10 -25.26 24.63
N ALA A 82 -20.98 -25.28 23.63
CA ALA A 82 -22.38 -25.64 23.78
C ALA A 82 -22.93 -26.14 22.44
N SER A 83 -23.95 -27.01 22.51
CA SER A 83 -24.69 -27.46 21.32
C SER A 83 -25.77 -26.45 20.94
N ASP A 84 -26.31 -26.55 19.72
CA ASP A 84 -27.42 -25.70 19.26
C ASP A 84 -28.71 -25.85 20.11
N GLN A 85 -28.83 -26.92 20.92
CA GLN A 85 -29.95 -27.12 21.85
C GLN A 85 -29.77 -26.37 23.18
N ALA A 86 -28.60 -25.78 23.44
CA ALA A 86 -28.32 -25.08 24.68
C ALA A 86 -29.08 -23.75 24.74
N GLU A 87 -29.60 -23.44 25.93
CA GLU A 87 -30.19 -22.14 26.23
C GLU A 87 -29.11 -21.19 26.73
N VAL A 88 -29.04 -20.01 26.11
CA VAL A 88 -28.16 -18.90 26.52
C VAL A 88 -29.02 -17.88 27.26
N SER A 89 -28.56 -17.47 28.44
CA SER A 89 -29.20 -16.41 29.23
C SER A 89 -28.29 -15.20 29.33
N ILE A 90 -28.86 -14.02 29.04
CA ILE A 90 -28.18 -12.73 29.15
C ILE A 90 -28.88 -11.90 30.21
N ASN A 91 -28.13 -11.48 31.22
CA ASN A 91 -28.59 -10.59 32.28
C ASN A 91 -27.81 -9.28 32.21
N THR A 92 -28.47 -8.16 31.96
CA THR A 92 -27.85 -6.82 32.00
C THR A 92 -28.58 -5.92 32.99
N ARG A 93 -28.02 -4.75 33.31
CA ARG A 93 -28.73 -3.72 34.08
C ARG A 93 -30.00 -3.22 33.39
N GLN A 94 -30.10 -3.33 32.06
CA GLN A 94 -31.23 -2.82 31.28
C GLN A 94 -32.33 -3.87 31.05
N GLY A 95 -32.06 -5.16 31.33
CA GLY A 95 -33.04 -6.22 31.13
C GLY A 95 -32.41 -7.60 31.03
N LYS A 96 -33.27 -8.62 30.99
CA LYS A 96 -32.90 -10.04 30.91
C LYS A 96 -33.65 -10.72 29.78
N PHE A 97 -33.00 -11.65 29.09
CA PHE A 97 -33.60 -12.47 28.05
C PHE A 97 -32.82 -13.78 27.88
N SER A 98 -33.46 -14.77 27.26
CA SER A 98 -32.82 -16.04 26.86
C SER A 98 -33.26 -16.46 25.47
N PHE A 99 -32.46 -17.33 24.86
CA PHE A 99 -32.73 -17.90 23.53
C PHE A 99 -31.99 -19.24 23.40
N ARG A 100 -32.43 -20.10 22.46
CA ARG A 100 -31.65 -21.29 22.12
C ARG A 100 -30.57 -20.92 21.12
N LEU A 101 -29.40 -21.51 21.28
CA LEU A 101 -28.25 -21.19 20.44
C LEU A 101 -28.51 -21.49 18.94
N GLY A 102 -29.29 -22.54 18.67
CA GLY A 102 -29.72 -22.91 17.31
C GLY A 102 -30.77 -22.00 16.68
N ASP A 103 -31.39 -21.09 17.45
CA ASP A 103 -32.33 -20.10 16.90
C ASP A 103 -31.58 -18.95 16.20
N LEU A 104 -30.28 -18.78 16.50
CA LEU A 104 -29.43 -17.78 15.85
C LEU A 104 -28.82 -18.34 14.56
N VAL A 105 -29.22 -17.74 13.45
CA VAL A 105 -28.61 -17.96 12.13
C VAL A 105 -27.32 -17.13 12.03
N LEU A 106 -26.26 -17.74 11.49
CA LEU A 106 -24.98 -17.08 11.27
C LEU A 106 -25.17 -15.78 10.46
N GLY A 107 -24.64 -14.66 10.96
CA GLY A 107 -24.72 -13.37 10.26
C GLY A 107 -26.08 -12.65 10.33
N ARG A 108 -27.06 -13.20 11.05
CA ARG A 108 -28.39 -12.57 11.23
C ARG A 108 -28.56 -12.11 12.68
N PRO A 109 -28.42 -10.80 12.98
CA PRO A 109 -28.61 -10.31 14.33
C PRO A 109 -30.09 -10.44 14.75
N VAL A 110 -30.31 -10.83 15.99
CA VAL A 110 -31.63 -10.85 16.64
C VAL A 110 -31.67 -9.76 17.70
N ASP A 111 -32.69 -8.90 17.62
CA ASP A 111 -32.88 -7.79 18.53
C ASP A 111 -33.59 -8.22 19.82
N TYR A 112 -33.11 -7.70 20.93
CA TYR A 112 -33.66 -7.87 22.26
C TYR A 112 -33.78 -6.50 22.96
N LEU A 113 -34.66 -6.42 23.95
CA LEU A 113 -34.89 -5.21 24.74
C LEU A 113 -35.19 -3.99 23.84
N ASP A 114 -36.20 -4.11 22.98
CA ASP A 114 -36.63 -3.06 22.02
C ASP A 114 -35.49 -2.55 21.11
N GLY A 115 -34.61 -3.47 20.68
CA GLY A 115 -33.48 -3.19 19.80
C GLY A 115 -32.27 -2.55 20.47
N SER A 116 -32.31 -2.35 21.80
CA SER A 116 -31.17 -1.81 22.54
C SER A 116 -29.99 -2.78 22.64
N ILE A 117 -30.24 -4.10 22.53
CA ILE A 117 -29.23 -5.14 22.31
C ILE A 117 -29.53 -5.88 21.01
N ALA A 118 -28.49 -6.13 20.21
CA ALA A 118 -28.52 -7.20 19.21
C ALA A 118 -27.58 -8.34 19.61
N VAL A 119 -28.02 -9.57 19.40
CA VAL A 119 -27.18 -10.77 19.51
C VAL A 119 -27.07 -11.43 18.16
N GLU A 120 -25.84 -11.68 17.72
CA GLU A 120 -25.53 -12.28 16.44
C GLU A 120 -24.60 -13.48 16.62
N ARG A 121 -24.86 -14.56 15.89
CA ARG A 121 -23.90 -15.67 15.79
C ARG A 121 -22.87 -15.33 14.72
N ILE A 122 -21.59 -15.35 15.10
CA ILE A 122 -20.44 -15.05 14.22
C ILE A 122 -19.52 -16.28 14.09
N PRO A 123 -18.63 -16.31 13.06
CA PRO A 123 -17.75 -17.45 12.81
C PRO A 123 -16.84 -17.75 13.99
N VAL A 124 -16.76 -19.04 14.35
CA VAL A 124 -15.80 -19.51 15.36
C VAL A 124 -14.40 -19.31 14.81
N THR A 125 -13.58 -18.57 15.55
CA THR A 125 -12.24 -18.16 15.14
C THR A 125 -11.20 -18.63 16.16
N ARG A 126 -10.09 -19.20 15.69
CA ARG A 126 -9.01 -19.70 16.55
C ARG A 126 -7.64 -19.36 15.99
N ARG A 127 -6.69 -19.09 16.87
CA ARG A 127 -5.26 -19.01 16.52
C ARG A 127 -4.78 -20.41 16.14
N ILE A 128 -4.03 -20.52 15.04
CA ILE A 128 -3.57 -21.79 14.45
C ILE A 128 -2.04 -21.90 14.38
N ALA A 129 -1.34 -20.77 14.48
CA ALA A 129 0.10 -20.70 14.66
C ALA A 129 0.43 -19.60 15.69
N ALA A 130 1.46 -19.85 16.49
CA ALA A 130 1.83 -19.02 17.63
C ALA A 130 3.34 -19.12 17.90
N ALA A 131 4.15 -18.97 16.85
CA ALA A 131 5.61 -19.00 16.98
C ALA A 131 6.13 -17.61 17.37
N GLU A 132 7.30 -17.56 18.02
CA GLU A 132 8.06 -16.31 18.18
C GLU A 132 8.50 -15.82 16.79
N GLY A 133 8.03 -14.65 16.36
CA GLY A 133 8.22 -14.12 15.00
C GLY A 133 6.89 -13.70 14.36
N GLU A 134 6.86 -13.64 13.02
CA GLU A 134 5.73 -13.10 12.26
C GLU A 134 5.20 -14.16 11.28
N ASP A 135 3.95 -14.60 11.44
CA ASP A 135 3.32 -15.56 10.53
C ASP A 135 2.33 -14.87 9.58
N ASP A 136 2.62 -14.86 8.28
CA ASP A 136 1.83 -14.14 7.26
C ASP A 136 1.76 -14.87 5.90
N PHE A 137 1.01 -14.30 4.96
CA PHE A 137 0.79 -14.79 3.60
C PHE A 137 0.32 -16.25 3.53
N PRO A 138 -0.79 -16.61 4.21
CA PRO A 138 -1.31 -17.96 4.12
C PRO A 138 -1.78 -18.28 2.69
N ALA A 139 -1.53 -19.51 2.25
CA ALA A 139 -2.09 -20.13 1.06
C ALA A 139 -2.58 -21.53 1.42
N ALA A 140 -3.77 -21.91 0.95
CA ALA A 140 -4.39 -23.16 1.34
C ALA A 140 -4.91 -23.98 0.15
N ALA A 141 -4.82 -25.30 0.27
CA ALA A 141 -5.37 -26.26 -0.68
C ALA A 141 -6.01 -27.43 0.07
N VAL A 142 -6.93 -28.12 -0.60
CA VAL A 142 -7.70 -29.23 -0.04
C VAL A 142 -7.39 -30.51 -0.79
N ALA A 143 -7.02 -31.57 -0.06
CA ALA A 143 -6.83 -32.90 -0.60
C ALA A 143 -8.17 -33.58 -0.88
N THR A 144 -8.19 -34.61 -1.71
CA THR A 144 -9.40 -35.37 -2.05
C THR A 144 -10.05 -36.06 -0.84
N ASP A 145 -9.29 -36.31 0.24
CA ASP A 145 -9.80 -36.86 1.51
C ASP A 145 -10.38 -35.78 2.45
N GLY A 146 -10.35 -34.51 2.03
CA GLY A 146 -10.82 -33.37 2.81
C GLY A 146 -9.80 -32.78 3.77
N THR A 147 -8.55 -33.28 3.79
CA THR A 147 -7.46 -32.65 4.55
C THR A 147 -7.12 -31.31 3.93
N VAL A 148 -7.08 -30.24 4.75
CA VAL A 148 -6.60 -28.93 4.31
C VAL A 148 -5.12 -28.80 4.65
N TRP A 149 -4.34 -28.30 3.70
CA TRP A 149 -2.94 -27.94 3.91
C TRP A 149 -2.77 -26.44 3.71
N CYS A 150 -2.05 -25.78 4.63
CA CYS A 150 -1.81 -24.34 4.59
C CYS A 150 -0.31 -24.06 4.63
N ALA A 151 0.23 -23.47 3.56
CA ALA A 151 1.57 -22.91 3.54
C ALA A 151 1.52 -21.45 3.97
N PHE A 152 2.56 -20.96 4.64
CA PHE A 152 2.68 -19.57 5.07
C PHE A 152 4.15 -19.17 5.22
N VAL A 153 4.41 -17.86 5.27
CA VAL A 153 5.73 -17.32 5.57
C VAL A 153 5.82 -17.07 7.07
N HIS A 154 6.85 -17.64 7.70
CA HIS A 154 7.29 -17.26 9.02
C HIS A 154 8.53 -16.38 8.89
N TYR A 155 8.48 -15.15 9.39
CA TYR A 155 9.64 -14.28 9.46
C TYR A 155 10.21 -14.26 10.88
N LYS A 156 11.53 -14.50 10.94
CA LYS A 156 12.29 -14.43 12.18
C LYS A 156 12.96 -13.06 12.29
N HIS A 157 12.77 -12.40 13.42
CA HIS A 157 13.48 -11.16 13.75
C HIS A 157 14.98 -11.37 13.89
N GLY A 158 15.74 -10.33 13.55
CA GLY A 158 17.19 -10.33 13.69
C GLY A 158 17.64 -10.00 15.11
N GLN A 159 18.92 -9.67 15.27
CA GLN A 159 19.45 -9.14 16.53
C GLN A 159 18.61 -7.96 17.05
N ALA A 160 18.43 -7.82 18.37
CA ALA A 160 17.69 -6.68 18.93
C ALA A 160 18.46 -5.35 18.72
N VAL A 161 17.72 -4.24 18.60
CA VAL A 161 18.32 -2.90 18.48
C VAL A 161 18.82 -2.43 19.85
N ALA A 162 20.12 -2.09 19.93
CA ALA A 162 20.75 -1.59 21.14
C ALA A 162 20.54 -0.07 21.29
N MET A 163 19.36 0.33 21.78
CA MET A 163 18.94 1.73 21.82
C MET A 163 19.89 2.66 22.59
N GLU A 164 20.51 2.18 23.67
CA GLU A 164 21.49 2.97 24.41
C GLU A 164 22.74 3.30 23.58
N GLU A 165 23.16 2.39 22.71
CA GLU A 165 24.33 2.57 21.86
C GLU A 165 23.99 3.45 20.66
N VAL A 166 22.79 3.26 20.08
CA VAL A 166 22.23 4.13 19.04
C VAL A 166 22.13 5.57 19.51
N ALA A 167 21.71 5.80 20.76
CA ALA A 167 21.64 7.14 21.35
C ALA A 167 23.03 7.79 21.55
N LYS A 168 24.10 7.00 21.57
CA LYS A 168 25.50 7.45 21.69
C LYS A 168 26.20 7.50 20.32
N GLY A 169 25.45 7.43 19.21
CA GLY A 169 25.98 7.47 17.85
C GLY A 169 26.67 6.18 17.39
N ARG A 170 26.36 5.03 18.00
CA ARG A 170 26.92 3.72 17.63
C ARG A 170 25.83 2.82 17.05
N PHE A 171 25.93 2.53 15.76
CA PHE A 171 24.81 2.00 14.98
C PHE A 171 24.94 0.54 14.54
N ASP A 172 25.88 -0.26 15.06
CA ASP A 172 26.07 -1.66 14.60
C ASP A 172 24.80 -2.52 14.73
N SER A 173 23.98 -2.26 15.76
CA SER A 173 22.70 -2.95 15.96
C SER A 173 21.62 -2.62 14.92
N LEU A 174 21.81 -1.56 14.12
CA LEU A 174 20.94 -1.21 12.99
C LEU A 174 21.34 -1.91 11.68
N LYS A 175 22.46 -2.66 11.67
CA LYS A 175 22.77 -3.59 10.59
C LYS A 175 21.91 -4.83 10.78
N THR A 176 21.14 -5.16 9.74
CA THR A 176 20.23 -6.30 9.74
C THR A 176 21.05 -7.60 9.72
N ARG A 177 20.90 -8.46 10.74
CA ARG A 177 21.65 -9.72 10.91
C ARG A 177 20.76 -10.79 11.55
N GLY A 178 20.79 -12.00 11.00
CA GLY A 178 20.15 -13.18 11.59
C GLY A 178 18.62 -13.22 11.46
N ASN A 179 18.03 -12.26 10.74
CA ASN A 179 16.63 -12.23 10.35
C ASN A 179 16.41 -12.97 9.02
N GLY A 180 15.15 -13.19 8.69
CA GLY A 180 14.74 -13.62 7.35
C GLY A 180 13.54 -14.56 7.40
N ASP A 181 13.09 -14.93 6.22
CA ASP A 181 11.89 -15.71 6.01
C ASP A 181 12.17 -17.22 6.07
N GLN A 182 11.10 -17.96 6.32
CA GLN A 182 11.00 -19.41 6.23
C GLN A 182 9.61 -19.76 5.72
N VAL A 183 9.48 -20.72 4.81
CA VAL A 183 8.15 -21.26 4.47
C VAL A 183 7.84 -22.43 5.40
N ARG A 184 6.64 -22.41 6.00
CA ARG A 184 6.13 -23.47 6.87
C ARG A 184 4.80 -24.00 6.35
N LEU A 185 4.49 -25.24 6.76
CA LEU A 185 3.31 -25.98 6.31
C LEU A 185 2.51 -26.49 7.51
N LEU A 186 1.22 -26.22 7.55
CA LEU A 186 0.24 -26.73 8.51
C LEU A 186 -0.70 -27.72 7.84
N ARG A 187 -1.15 -28.72 8.62
CA ARG A 187 -2.18 -29.67 8.22
C ARG A 187 -3.40 -29.49 9.11
N PHE A 188 -4.60 -29.45 8.51
CA PHE A 188 -5.87 -29.51 9.21
C PHE A 188 -6.65 -30.75 8.77
N ALA A 189 -6.88 -31.66 9.71
CA ALA A 189 -7.65 -32.89 9.51
C ALA A 189 -8.40 -33.24 10.79
N ASP A 190 -9.59 -33.82 10.63
CA ASP A 190 -10.46 -34.24 11.75
C ASP A 190 -10.60 -33.15 12.80
N ASP A 191 -10.84 -31.93 12.30
CA ASP A 191 -11.05 -30.74 13.11
C ASP A 191 -9.84 -30.34 13.98
N GLN A 192 -8.63 -30.78 13.64
CA GLN A 192 -7.40 -30.50 14.39
C GLN A 192 -6.29 -29.99 13.48
N TRP A 193 -5.52 -29.02 13.99
CA TRP A 193 -4.30 -28.53 13.35
C TRP A 193 -3.09 -29.32 13.84
N SER A 194 -2.19 -29.68 12.93
CA SER A 194 -0.87 -30.20 13.28
C SER A 194 0.06 -29.08 13.74
N PRO A 195 1.16 -29.39 14.44
CA PRO A 195 2.30 -28.49 14.49
C PRO A 195 2.79 -28.12 13.07
N PRO A 196 3.39 -26.92 12.89
CA PRO A 196 4.01 -26.55 11.62
C PRO A 196 5.17 -27.50 11.25
N ILE A 197 5.34 -27.73 9.95
CA ILE A 197 6.46 -28.46 9.37
C ILE A 197 7.24 -27.49 8.49
N ASP A 198 8.56 -27.44 8.66
CA ASP A 198 9.43 -26.57 7.88
C ASP A 198 9.53 -27.05 6.42
N VAL A 199 9.18 -26.15 5.49
CA VAL A 199 9.33 -26.36 4.04
C VAL A 199 10.72 -25.93 3.57
N THR A 200 11.27 -24.88 4.17
CA THR A 200 12.61 -24.36 3.90
C THR A 200 13.41 -24.21 5.19
N GLU A 201 14.71 -23.99 5.07
CA GLU A 201 15.52 -23.37 6.13
C GLU A 201 15.05 -21.93 6.43
N ALA A 202 15.41 -21.42 7.61
CA ALA A 202 15.16 -20.03 8.00
C ALA A 202 16.26 -19.09 7.50
N GLY A 203 15.95 -17.79 7.43
CA GLY A 203 16.92 -16.75 7.01
C GLY A 203 16.96 -16.51 5.50
N LEU A 204 15.91 -16.91 4.78
CA LEU A 204 15.78 -16.71 3.33
C LEU A 204 15.10 -15.37 3.02
N ASP A 205 15.08 -14.97 1.75
CA ASP A 205 14.34 -13.80 1.26
C ASP A 205 13.24 -14.30 0.31
N ILE A 206 12.02 -14.45 0.84
CA ILE A 206 10.91 -15.17 0.23
C ILE A 206 9.69 -14.26 0.07
N TRP A 207 9.01 -14.39 -1.05
CA TRP A 207 7.73 -13.77 -1.31
C TRP A 207 6.64 -14.81 -1.55
N ARG A 208 5.57 -14.70 -0.74
CA ARG A 208 4.26 -15.37 -0.82
C ARG A 208 4.24 -16.81 -1.40
N PRO A 209 3.91 -17.83 -0.59
CA PRO A 209 3.77 -19.18 -1.12
C PRO A 209 2.43 -19.39 -1.83
N ALA A 210 2.39 -20.40 -2.69
CA ALA A 210 1.20 -21.12 -3.15
C ALA A 210 1.30 -22.58 -2.72
N VAL A 211 0.15 -23.25 -2.62
CA VAL A 211 0.08 -24.68 -2.31
C VAL A 211 -0.94 -25.36 -3.22
N ALA A 212 -0.59 -26.55 -3.69
CA ALA A 212 -1.48 -27.43 -4.45
C ALA A 212 -1.25 -28.89 -4.02
N ILE A 213 -2.26 -29.74 -4.20
CA ILE A 213 -2.20 -31.14 -3.80
C ILE A 213 -2.53 -31.97 -5.04
N ASP A 214 -1.64 -32.91 -5.38
CA ASP A 214 -1.87 -33.76 -6.55
C ASP A 214 -2.82 -34.94 -6.25
N GLY A 215 -3.23 -35.66 -7.30
CA GLY A 215 -4.14 -36.79 -7.18
C GLY A 215 -3.62 -37.99 -6.37
N ARG A 216 -2.35 -37.97 -5.95
CA ARG A 216 -1.77 -38.97 -5.03
C ARG A 216 -1.76 -38.48 -3.57
N GLY A 217 -2.26 -37.28 -3.32
CA GLY A 217 -2.24 -36.63 -2.01
C GLY A 217 -0.88 -36.02 -1.64
N ARG A 218 0.04 -35.86 -2.60
CA ARG A 218 1.34 -35.21 -2.34
C ARG A 218 1.14 -33.70 -2.36
N VAL A 219 1.71 -33.00 -1.38
CA VAL A 219 1.56 -31.56 -1.20
C VAL A 219 2.72 -30.86 -1.88
N TRP A 220 2.44 -29.92 -2.77
CA TRP A 220 3.43 -29.09 -3.43
C TRP A 220 3.32 -27.67 -2.90
N VAL A 221 4.43 -27.16 -2.37
CA VAL A 221 4.56 -25.78 -1.92
C VAL A 221 5.48 -25.06 -2.89
N ILE A 222 5.02 -23.94 -3.43
CA ILE A 222 5.71 -23.13 -4.43
C ILE A 222 5.87 -21.72 -3.87
N TRP A 223 7.01 -21.07 -4.04
CA TRP A 223 7.24 -19.70 -3.56
C TRP A 223 8.19 -18.95 -4.48
N SER A 224 8.19 -17.62 -4.40
CA SER A 224 9.22 -16.80 -5.03
C SER A 224 10.34 -16.54 -4.04
N GLN A 225 11.60 -16.63 -4.47
CA GLN A 225 12.76 -16.42 -3.61
C GLN A 225 13.82 -15.60 -4.33
N ASN A 226 14.37 -14.62 -3.62
CA ASN A 226 15.50 -13.84 -4.08
C ASN A 226 16.80 -14.59 -3.84
N VAL A 227 17.57 -14.79 -4.91
CA VAL A 227 18.95 -15.28 -4.84
C VAL A 227 19.81 -14.36 -5.69
N GLU A 228 20.75 -13.68 -5.05
CA GLU A 228 21.71 -12.76 -5.71
C GLU A 228 21.04 -11.65 -6.55
N GLY A 229 19.83 -11.21 -6.17
CA GLY A 229 19.10 -10.14 -6.83
C GLY A 229 18.11 -10.60 -7.89
N ASN A 230 18.00 -11.91 -8.15
CA ASN A 230 17.01 -12.49 -9.06
C ASN A 230 15.91 -13.18 -8.26
N TRP A 231 14.65 -12.96 -8.64
CA TRP A 231 13.49 -13.54 -7.97
C TRP A 231 12.93 -14.68 -8.82
N ASP A 232 13.22 -15.92 -8.40
CA ASP A 232 12.80 -17.12 -9.11
C ASP A 232 11.73 -17.88 -8.34
N LEU A 233 10.93 -18.68 -9.07
CA LEU A 233 10.04 -19.64 -8.44
C LEU A 233 10.82 -20.87 -7.98
N TYR A 234 10.51 -21.34 -6.77
CA TYR A 234 10.99 -22.57 -6.21
C TYR A 234 9.82 -23.44 -5.77
N ALA A 235 10.03 -24.76 -5.74
CA ALA A 235 9.05 -25.69 -5.21
C ALA A 235 9.69 -26.79 -4.36
N ARG A 236 8.90 -27.31 -3.44
CA ARG A 236 9.22 -28.51 -2.65
C ARG A 236 7.97 -29.35 -2.45
N ARG A 237 8.14 -30.66 -2.58
CA ARG A 237 7.05 -31.64 -2.43
C ARG A 237 7.14 -32.34 -1.08
N TYR A 238 6.03 -32.42 -0.37
CA TYR A 238 5.85 -33.26 0.81
C TYR A 238 5.01 -34.49 0.45
N ASP A 239 5.42 -35.66 0.93
CA ASP A 239 4.62 -36.88 0.88
C ASP A 239 4.06 -37.19 2.27
N PRO A 240 2.75 -36.99 2.52
CA PRO A 240 2.16 -37.27 3.83
C PRO A 240 2.19 -38.74 4.24
N GLN A 241 2.23 -39.67 3.28
CA GLN A 241 2.26 -41.12 3.57
C GLN A 241 3.67 -41.54 4.01
N ALA A 242 4.70 -41.08 3.29
CA ALA A 242 6.09 -41.33 3.64
C ALA A 242 6.62 -40.41 4.76
N LYS A 243 5.88 -39.33 5.07
CA LYS A 243 6.28 -38.25 5.99
C LYS A 243 7.63 -37.64 5.64
N SER A 244 7.92 -37.49 4.35
CA SER A 244 9.21 -37.05 3.85
C SER A 244 9.08 -35.92 2.83
N TRP A 245 10.13 -35.12 2.76
CA TRP A 245 10.29 -34.08 1.75
C TRP A 245 11.07 -34.63 0.55
N GLY A 246 10.68 -34.20 -0.65
CA GLY A 246 11.56 -34.22 -1.81
C GLY A 246 12.58 -33.07 -1.79
N ASP A 247 13.41 -33.04 -2.82
CA ASP A 247 14.40 -31.99 -3.01
C ASP A 247 13.74 -30.64 -3.32
N ARG A 248 14.41 -29.55 -2.90
CA ARG A 248 14.04 -28.19 -3.31
C ARG A 248 14.45 -28.00 -4.77
N ARG A 249 13.51 -27.57 -5.60
CA ARG A 249 13.71 -27.32 -7.04
C ARG A 249 13.55 -25.84 -7.36
N ARG A 250 14.50 -25.28 -8.11
CA ARG A 250 14.33 -23.99 -8.80
C ARG A 250 13.54 -24.25 -10.09
N LEU A 251 12.46 -23.52 -10.29
CA LEU A 251 11.50 -23.73 -11.38
C LEU A 251 11.70 -22.75 -12.54
N THR A 252 12.14 -21.52 -12.27
CA THR A 252 12.44 -20.48 -13.26
C THR A 252 13.87 -19.96 -13.12
N SER A 253 14.36 -19.31 -14.17
CA SER A 253 15.74 -18.76 -14.19
C SER A 253 15.91 -17.50 -15.03
N ASP A 254 14.83 -16.96 -15.60
CA ASP A 254 14.89 -15.76 -16.42
C ASP A 254 15.24 -14.53 -15.55
N PRO A 255 15.99 -13.56 -16.10
CA PRO A 255 16.34 -12.35 -15.34
C PRO A 255 15.11 -11.52 -14.97
N GLY A 256 15.06 -11.06 -13.72
CA GLY A 256 14.01 -10.24 -13.18
C GLY A 256 13.22 -10.95 -12.09
N ALA A 257 11.91 -10.69 -12.04
CA ALA A 257 11.05 -11.23 -10.99
C ALA A 257 9.94 -12.12 -11.52
N ASP A 258 9.90 -13.34 -11.01
CA ASP A 258 8.76 -14.27 -11.08
C ASP A 258 8.12 -14.37 -9.69
N PHE A 259 6.90 -13.87 -9.53
CA PHE A 259 6.23 -13.76 -8.24
C PHE A 259 4.69 -13.73 -8.39
N HIS A 260 3.97 -13.57 -7.28
CA HIS A 260 2.51 -13.75 -7.21
C HIS A 260 2.05 -15.09 -7.80
N VAL A 261 2.83 -16.16 -7.58
CA VAL A 261 2.46 -17.49 -8.04
C VAL A 261 1.15 -17.94 -7.41
N VAL A 262 0.28 -18.51 -8.24
CA VAL A 262 -0.95 -19.19 -7.85
C VAL A 262 -0.95 -20.59 -8.46
N ALA A 263 -1.57 -21.54 -7.76
CA ALA A 263 -1.55 -22.94 -8.18
C ALA A 263 -2.94 -23.56 -8.08
N ALA A 264 -3.28 -24.42 -9.04
CA ALA A 264 -4.47 -25.25 -9.03
C ALA A 264 -4.15 -26.68 -9.46
N TYR A 265 -4.96 -27.64 -9.03
CA TYR A 265 -4.87 -29.03 -9.47
C TYR A 265 -6.01 -29.39 -10.42
N SER A 266 -5.69 -30.14 -11.47
CA SER A 266 -6.65 -30.77 -12.37
C SER A 266 -6.31 -32.25 -12.54
N GLU A 267 -7.31 -33.12 -12.51
CA GLU A 267 -7.10 -34.57 -12.73
C GLU A 267 -6.45 -34.87 -14.09
N LYS A 268 -6.76 -34.06 -15.11
CA LYS A 268 -6.30 -34.28 -16.49
C LYS A 268 -5.05 -33.49 -16.87
N ALA A 269 -4.71 -32.42 -16.14
CA ALA A 269 -3.57 -31.55 -16.43
C ALA A 269 -2.48 -31.56 -15.35
N GLY A 270 -2.72 -32.19 -14.20
CA GLY A 270 -1.80 -32.15 -13.07
C GLY A 270 -1.88 -30.84 -12.28
N ILE A 271 -0.77 -30.46 -11.65
CA ILE A 271 -0.66 -29.16 -10.99
C ILE A 271 -0.29 -28.11 -12.03
N VAL A 272 -1.04 -27.03 -12.08
CA VAL A 272 -0.82 -25.92 -13.01
C VAL A 272 -0.57 -24.65 -12.22
N LEU A 273 0.44 -23.90 -12.65
CA LEU A 273 0.89 -22.65 -12.03
C LEU A 273 0.61 -21.48 -12.96
N ALA A 274 0.12 -20.37 -12.42
CA ALA A 274 0.17 -19.07 -13.09
C ALA A 274 0.93 -18.08 -12.20
N TRP A 275 1.67 -17.15 -12.80
CA TRP A 275 2.46 -16.17 -12.06
C TRP A 275 2.68 -14.89 -12.87
N GLN A 276 3.08 -13.83 -12.19
CA GLN A 276 3.54 -12.58 -12.79
C GLN A 276 5.05 -12.67 -12.98
N GLY A 277 5.52 -12.58 -14.23
CA GLY A 277 6.93 -12.72 -14.59
C GLY A 277 7.43 -11.52 -15.40
N TRP A 278 8.60 -10.99 -15.04
CA TRP A 278 9.27 -9.94 -15.83
C TRP A 278 9.83 -10.53 -17.13
N ARG A 279 9.29 -10.11 -18.27
CA ARG A 279 9.71 -10.53 -19.62
C ARG A 279 9.67 -9.34 -20.55
N GLN A 280 10.76 -9.14 -21.31
CA GLN A 280 10.82 -8.10 -22.35
C GLN A 280 10.38 -6.71 -21.87
N ASP A 281 10.87 -6.31 -20.70
CA ASP A 281 10.61 -5.01 -20.09
C ASP A 281 9.16 -4.77 -19.63
N ASN A 282 8.43 -5.86 -19.38
CA ASN A 282 7.04 -5.87 -18.93
C ASN A 282 6.77 -6.99 -17.92
N PHE A 283 5.79 -6.82 -17.04
CA PHE A 283 5.23 -7.93 -16.28
C PHE A 283 4.15 -8.64 -17.08
N ASP A 284 4.36 -9.92 -17.36
CA ASP A 284 3.42 -10.78 -18.07
C ASP A 284 2.83 -11.84 -17.15
N ILE A 285 1.60 -12.27 -17.46
CA ILE A 285 1.02 -13.45 -16.82
C ILE A 285 1.45 -14.69 -17.59
N LEU A 286 2.18 -15.56 -16.91
CA LEU A 286 2.72 -16.81 -17.43
C LEU A 286 1.98 -18.00 -16.84
N LEU A 287 1.96 -19.12 -17.57
CA LEU A 287 1.29 -20.37 -17.21
C LEU A 287 2.19 -21.57 -17.53
N ALA A 288 2.28 -22.53 -16.63
CA ALA A 288 2.96 -23.80 -16.86
C ALA A 288 2.37 -24.94 -16.03
N THR A 289 2.45 -26.16 -16.54
CA THR A 289 2.22 -27.36 -15.74
C THR A 289 3.49 -27.68 -14.95
N LEU A 290 3.32 -27.96 -13.66
CA LEU A 290 4.38 -28.42 -12.78
C LEU A 290 4.63 -29.91 -12.99
N GLU A 291 5.76 -30.22 -13.61
CA GLU A 291 6.23 -31.59 -13.82
C GLU A 291 7.04 -32.09 -12.61
N ASP A 292 7.11 -33.40 -12.42
CA ASP A 292 7.89 -34.04 -11.35
C ASP A 292 9.41 -33.70 -11.47
N GLU A 293 9.91 -33.41 -12.69
CA GLU A 293 11.31 -33.05 -12.98
C GLU A 293 11.43 -32.01 -14.11
N GLY A 294 12.57 -31.32 -14.17
CA GLY A 294 12.88 -30.34 -15.23
C GLY A 294 12.35 -28.92 -14.98
N PRO A 295 12.70 -27.96 -15.87
CA PRO A 295 12.24 -26.57 -15.79
C PRO A 295 10.78 -26.44 -16.23
N LEU A 296 10.13 -25.33 -15.84
CA LEU A 296 8.79 -25.01 -16.33
C LEU A 296 8.82 -24.73 -17.84
N LYS A 297 7.80 -25.23 -18.55
CA LYS A 297 7.53 -24.87 -19.93
C LYS A 297 6.51 -23.73 -19.94
N GLU A 298 7.02 -22.51 -19.83
CA GLU A 298 6.18 -21.33 -19.74
C GLU A 298 5.39 -21.07 -21.03
N ARG A 299 4.14 -20.63 -20.86
CA ARG A 299 3.25 -20.12 -21.89
C ARG A 299 2.75 -18.76 -21.43
N ARG A 300 2.91 -17.74 -22.28
CA ARG A 300 2.35 -16.41 -22.00
C ARG A 300 0.83 -16.43 -22.16
N VAL A 301 0.12 -16.03 -21.10
CA VAL A 301 -1.35 -15.96 -21.05
C VAL A 301 -1.83 -14.56 -21.42
N SER A 302 -1.18 -13.53 -20.87
CA SER A 302 -1.46 -12.14 -21.22
C SER A 302 -0.94 -11.78 -22.60
N MET A 303 -1.46 -10.70 -23.18
CA MET A 303 -1.13 -10.25 -24.54
C MET A 303 -0.73 -8.76 -24.60
N SER A 304 -0.73 -8.08 -23.45
CA SER A 304 -0.58 -6.63 -23.32
C SER A 304 0.85 -6.16 -23.58
N ARG A 305 1.03 -4.88 -23.90
CA ARG A 305 2.34 -4.22 -23.85
C ARG A 305 2.56 -3.45 -22.54
N ALA A 306 1.52 -3.33 -21.73
CA ALA A 306 1.57 -2.78 -20.38
C ALA A 306 1.66 -3.92 -19.35
N ASN A 307 1.99 -3.56 -18.10
CA ASN A 307 2.13 -4.54 -17.05
C ASN A 307 0.79 -5.23 -16.77
N ASP A 308 0.84 -6.56 -16.65
CA ASP A 308 -0.26 -7.41 -16.25
C ASP A 308 -0.03 -7.89 -14.81
N TRP A 309 -1.10 -7.90 -14.02
CA TRP A 309 -1.01 -8.01 -12.58
C TRP A 309 -1.99 -9.02 -11.98
N SER A 310 -1.67 -9.44 -10.75
CA SER A 310 -2.60 -10.17 -9.86
C SER A 310 -3.25 -11.40 -10.50
N PRO A 311 -2.47 -12.40 -10.97
CA PRO A 311 -3.03 -13.60 -11.56
C PRO A 311 -3.89 -14.37 -10.54
N ALA A 312 -5.03 -14.86 -11.00
CA ALA A 312 -5.88 -15.80 -10.28
C ALA A 312 -6.13 -17.02 -11.15
N ILE A 313 -6.18 -18.22 -10.56
CA ILE A 313 -6.28 -19.50 -11.29
C ILE A 313 -7.42 -20.36 -10.73
N ALA A 314 -8.16 -21.01 -11.63
CA ALA A 314 -9.12 -22.06 -11.31
C ALA A 314 -9.04 -23.18 -12.34
N ALA A 315 -9.17 -24.43 -11.92
CA ALA A 315 -9.04 -25.58 -12.78
C ALA A 315 -10.27 -26.48 -12.71
N SER A 316 -10.72 -26.98 -13.86
CA SER A 316 -11.71 -28.05 -13.93
C SER A 316 -11.04 -29.42 -13.80
N PRO A 317 -11.76 -30.44 -13.29
CA PRO A 317 -11.30 -31.83 -13.37
C PRO A 317 -11.02 -32.28 -14.82
N GLN A 318 -11.72 -31.70 -15.79
CA GLN A 318 -11.64 -32.05 -17.22
C GLN A 318 -10.41 -31.46 -17.94
N GLY A 319 -9.59 -30.65 -17.27
CA GLY A 319 -8.33 -30.12 -17.82
C GLY A 319 -8.41 -28.69 -18.34
N ASP A 320 -9.59 -28.07 -18.34
CA ASP A 320 -9.72 -26.64 -18.61
C ASP A 320 -9.17 -25.84 -17.43
N ILE A 321 -8.24 -24.93 -17.72
CA ILE A 321 -7.62 -24.03 -16.73
C ILE A 321 -8.02 -22.60 -17.07
N TRP A 322 -8.60 -21.90 -16.12
CA TRP A 322 -8.91 -20.48 -16.23
C TRP A 322 -7.88 -19.65 -15.48
N VAL A 323 -7.39 -18.61 -16.15
CA VAL A 323 -6.53 -17.60 -15.55
C VAL A 323 -7.19 -16.24 -15.75
N ALA A 324 -7.32 -15.47 -14.67
CA ALA A 324 -7.76 -14.08 -14.72
C ALA A 324 -6.65 -13.17 -14.22
N TRP A 325 -6.60 -11.95 -14.76
CA TRP A 325 -5.62 -10.93 -14.41
C TRP A 325 -6.18 -9.54 -14.71
N ASP A 326 -5.50 -8.51 -14.23
CA ASP A 326 -5.78 -7.13 -14.62
C ASP A 326 -4.59 -6.50 -15.36
N THR A 327 -4.87 -5.51 -16.22
CA THR A 327 -3.87 -4.93 -17.14
C THR A 327 -4.09 -3.43 -17.33
N TYR A 328 -3.01 -2.67 -17.56
CA TYR A 328 -3.08 -1.22 -17.83
C TYR A 328 -3.05 -0.86 -19.34
N ASP A 329 -3.30 -1.82 -20.23
CA ASP A 329 -3.06 -1.70 -21.69
C ASP A 329 -3.81 -0.52 -22.34
N GLN A 330 -4.97 -0.13 -21.82
CA GLN A 330 -5.80 0.94 -22.36
C GLN A 330 -5.62 2.30 -21.65
N GLY A 331 -4.62 2.43 -20.76
CA GLY A 331 -4.42 3.64 -19.95
C GLY A 331 -5.32 3.71 -18.71
N ASN A 332 -6.00 2.62 -18.39
CA ASN A 332 -6.74 2.35 -17.16
C ASN A 332 -6.61 0.85 -16.84
N TYR A 333 -6.98 0.42 -15.64
CA TYR A 333 -6.96 -1.00 -15.30
C TYR A 333 -8.24 -1.69 -15.75
N ASP A 334 -8.07 -2.79 -16.47
CA ASP A 334 -9.13 -3.65 -17.01
C ASP A 334 -8.94 -5.10 -16.54
N VAL A 335 -10.04 -5.87 -16.43
CA VAL A 335 -10.00 -7.29 -16.02
C VAL A 335 -10.27 -8.23 -17.19
N PHE A 336 -9.35 -9.17 -17.39
CA PHE A 336 -9.45 -10.23 -18.39
C PHE A 336 -9.47 -11.62 -17.75
N ALA A 337 -10.05 -12.57 -18.47
CA ALA A 337 -9.94 -14.00 -18.18
C ALA A 337 -9.64 -14.78 -19.46
N ARG A 338 -8.84 -15.84 -19.37
CA ARG A 338 -8.49 -16.68 -20.51
C ARG A 338 -8.49 -18.14 -20.11
N ARG A 339 -9.07 -18.96 -20.98
CA ARG A 339 -9.08 -20.42 -20.81
C ARG A 339 -7.90 -21.04 -21.54
N ALA A 340 -7.18 -21.89 -20.85
CA ALA A 340 -6.19 -22.79 -21.42
C ALA A 340 -6.77 -24.21 -21.45
N THR A 341 -6.66 -24.85 -22.61
CA THR A 341 -7.05 -26.24 -22.84
C THR A 341 -5.82 -27.05 -23.26
N ARG A 342 -6.02 -28.34 -23.52
CA ARG A 342 -4.97 -29.20 -24.12
C ARG A 342 -4.59 -28.75 -25.53
N ASP A 343 -5.52 -28.13 -26.27
CA ASP A 343 -5.33 -27.76 -27.67
C ASP A 343 -4.69 -26.37 -27.84
N GLY A 344 -4.66 -25.55 -26.78
CA GLY A 344 -4.08 -24.22 -26.86
C GLY A 344 -4.58 -23.26 -25.78
N LEU A 345 -4.45 -21.97 -26.05
CA LEU A 345 -5.12 -20.91 -25.30
C LEU A 345 -6.28 -20.40 -26.16
N ASP A 346 -7.46 -20.23 -25.58
CA ASP A 346 -8.58 -19.57 -26.24
C ASP A 346 -8.28 -18.07 -26.41
N GLU A 347 -9.15 -17.33 -27.09
CA GLU A 347 -9.08 -15.86 -27.07
C GLU A 347 -9.38 -15.31 -25.66
N PRO A 348 -8.71 -14.22 -25.22
CA PRO A 348 -9.04 -13.56 -23.95
C PRO A 348 -10.49 -13.05 -23.93
N VAL A 349 -11.16 -13.21 -22.80
CA VAL A 349 -12.48 -12.67 -22.53
C VAL A 349 -12.32 -11.41 -21.67
N ALA A 350 -12.79 -10.27 -22.18
CA ALA A 350 -12.89 -9.04 -21.41
C ALA A 350 -14.02 -9.17 -20.38
N VAL A 351 -13.65 -9.25 -19.09
CA VAL A 351 -14.61 -9.33 -17.97
C VAL A 351 -15.13 -7.94 -17.63
N ALA A 352 -14.23 -6.95 -17.65
CA ALA A 352 -14.50 -5.54 -17.49
C ALA A 352 -13.40 -4.76 -18.23
N ILE A 353 -13.80 -3.82 -19.08
CA ILE A 353 -12.94 -3.00 -19.95
C ILE A 353 -13.52 -1.59 -20.09
N SER A 354 -13.93 -0.99 -18.98
CA SER A 354 -14.45 0.38 -18.97
C SER A 354 -13.35 1.38 -18.56
N PRO A 355 -13.48 2.69 -18.81
CA PRO A 355 -12.47 3.68 -18.39
C PRO A 355 -12.17 3.76 -16.89
N ARG A 356 -12.85 2.94 -16.07
CA ARG A 356 -12.75 2.85 -14.62
C ARG A 356 -11.47 2.14 -14.20
N PHE A 357 -11.23 2.12 -12.89
CA PHE A 357 -10.20 1.24 -12.32
C PHE A 357 -10.83 -0.10 -12.01
N GLU A 358 -10.43 -1.16 -12.72
CA GLU A 358 -10.96 -2.51 -12.59
C GLU A 358 -9.78 -3.48 -12.36
N ALA A 359 -9.58 -3.98 -11.13
CA ALA A 359 -8.34 -4.69 -10.78
C ALA A 359 -8.52 -5.82 -9.74
N ARG A 360 -7.46 -6.60 -9.52
CA ARG A 360 -7.34 -7.65 -8.49
C ARG A 360 -8.43 -8.72 -8.60
N PRO A 361 -8.53 -9.43 -9.73
CA PRO A 361 -9.51 -10.48 -9.87
C PRO A 361 -9.27 -11.61 -8.88
N SER A 362 -10.36 -12.18 -8.37
CA SER A 362 -10.39 -13.47 -7.67
C SER A 362 -11.43 -14.34 -8.34
N ILE A 363 -11.10 -15.61 -8.59
CA ILE A 363 -11.94 -16.51 -9.40
C ILE A 363 -12.28 -17.82 -8.69
N ALA A 364 -13.46 -18.35 -9.02
CA ALA A 364 -13.90 -19.69 -8.62
C ALA A 364 -14.67 -20.34 -9.77
N LEU A 365 -14.43 -21.64 -10.00
CA LEU A 365 -15.11 -22.41 -11.05
C LEU A 365 -16.14 -23.34 -10.40
N ASP A 366 -17.40 -23.25 -10.80
CA ASP A 366 -18.45 -24.10 -10.26
C ASP A 366 -18.63 -25.42 -11.03
N ALA A 367 -19.43 -26.33 -10.45
CA ALA A 367 -19.67 -27.66 -10.99
C ALA A 367 -20.39 -27.67 -12.36
N LYS A 368 -21.00 -26.55 -12.77
CA LYS A 368 -21.60 -26.39 -14.11
C LYS A 368 -20.60 -25.84 -15.13
N GLY A 369 -19.36 -25.56 -14.70
CA GLY A 369 -18.32 -24.96 -15.53
C GLY A 369 -18.43 -23.45 -15.65
N ARG A 370 -19.22 -22.79 -14.81
CA ARG A 370 -19.33 -21.32 -14.80
C ARG A 370 -18.17 -20.72 -14.02
N LEU A 371 -17.47 -19.76 -14.62
CA LEU A 371 -16.37 -19.06 -13.97
C LEU A 371 -16.89 -17.80 -13.28
N TRP A 372 -16.84 -17.76 -11.96
CA TRP A 372 -17.13 -16.59 -11.15
C TRP A 372 -15.88 -15.74 -10.98
N ILE A 373 -16.00 -14.42 -11.14
CA ILE A 373 -14.92 -13.45 -11.01
C ILE A 373 -15.39 -12.28 -10.15
N ALA A 374 -14.70 -12.01 -9.05
CA ALA A 374 -14.85 -10.77 -8.27
C ALA A 374 -13.62 -9.90 -8.50
N PHE A 375 -13.82 -8.58 -8.60
CA PHE A 375 -12.74 -7.62 -8.79
C PHE A 375 -13.08 -6.28 -8.13
N GLU A 376 -12.06 -5.49 -7.85
CA GLU A 376 -12.22 -4.12 -7.37
C GLU A 376 -12.64 -3.18 -8.49
N ASP A 377 -13.52 -2.25 -8.18
CA ASP A 377 -13.98 -1.19 -9.07
C ASP A 377 -13.84 0.19 -8.40
N ALA A 378 -13.35 1.17 -9.15
CA ALA A 378 -13.37 2.60 -8.79
C ALA A 378 -13.51 3.49 -10.02
N TYR A 379 -13.68 4.80 -9.83
CA TYR A 379 -13.90 5.71 -10.97
C TYR A 379 -12.67 5.83 -11.87
N ALA A 380 -12.93 6.38 -13.06
CA ALA A 380 -11.93 6.66 -14.06
C ALA A 380 -10.88 7.68 -13.58
N ASN A 381 -9.80 7.82 -14.35
CA ASN A 381 -8.67 8.70 -14.03
C ASN A 381 -8.03 8.38 -12.66
N TRP A 382 -8.01 7.10 -12.28
CA TRP A 382 -7.34 6.64 -11.06
C TRP A 382 -5.84 6.94 -11.10
N GLY A 383 -5.32 7.58 -10.05
CA GLY A 383 -3.92 7.94 -9.92
C GLY A 383 -3.47 9.12 -10.81
N LYS A 384 -4.39 9.83 -11.48
CA LYS A 384 -4.07 11.08 -12.19
C LYS A 384 -4.18 12.29 -11.24
N ASP A 385 -4.22 13.51 -11.77
CA ASP A 385 -4.07 14.77 -11.02
C ASP A 385 -4.97 14.88 -9.79
N TYR A 386 -4.37 14.67 -8.62
CA TYR A 386 -5.05 14.82 -7.33
C TYR A 386 -4.17 15.52 -6.32
N GLY A 387 -4.76 16.43 -5.54
CA GLY A 387 -4.07 17.27 -4.57
C GLY A 387 -4.99 18.31 -3.97
N SER A 388 -4.58 18.96 -2.87
CA SER A 388 -5.42 19.92 -2.15
C SER A 388 -5.82 21.15 -2.96
N ARG A 389 -5.08 21.44 -4.04
CA ARG A 389 -5.28 22.60 -4.93
C ARG A 389 -5.91 22.24 -6.27
N ILE A 390 -6.27 20.98 -6.49
CA ILE A 390 -6.83 20.49 -7.75
C ILE A 390 -8.34 20.33 -7.60
N PRO A 391 -9.16 20.76 -8.58
CA PRO A 391 -10.60 20.58 -8.53
C PRO A 391 -10.99 19.10 -8.39
N TRP A 392 -11.85 18.82 -7.42
CA TRP A 392 -12.29 17.49 -6.95
C TRP A 392 -13.09 16.62 -7.94
N LYS A 393 -13.06 16.91 -9.24
CA LYS A 393 -13.79 16.16 -10.29
C LYS A 393 -12.90 15.69 -11.43
N GLN A 394 -11.59 15.89 -11.33
CA GLN A 394 -10.66 15.59 -12.42
C GLN A 394 -10.17 14.15 -12.34
N ALA A 395 -9.67 13.71 -11.17
CA ALA A 395 -9.08 12.39 -10.95
C ALA A 395 -9.42 11.80 -9.57
N LEU A 396 -9.01 10.55 -9.34
CA LEU A 396 -9.02 9.90 -8.02
C LEU A 396 -7.60 9.67 -7.49
N PRO A 397 -7.38 9.79 -6.17
CA PRO A 397 -6.14 9.33 -5.57
C PRO A 397 -6.09 7.79 -5.54
N LEU A 398 -5.02 7.23 -4.99
CA LEU A 398 -4.81 5.78 -5.00
C LEU A 398 -5.90 5.02 -4.22
N TYR A 399 -6.41 5.59 -3.11
CA TYR A 399 -7.46 4.97 -2.34
C TYR A 399 -8.47 5.99 -1.78
N PHE A 400 -9.69 5.98 -2.29
CA PHE A 400 -10.74 6.89 -1.79
C PHE A 400 -12.11 6.22 -1.78
N GLU A 401 -12.54 5.74 -2.95
CA GLU A 401 -13.76 4.96 -3.14
C GLU A 401 -13.39 3.65 -3.84
N ARG A 402 -13.74 2.52 -3.22
CA ARG A 402 -13.53 1.18 -3.76
C ARG A 402 -14.75 0.30 -3.52
N MET A 403 -15.22 -0.32 -4.59
CA MET A 403 -16.32 -1.27 -4.60
C MET A 403 -15.81 -2.64 -5.06
N ILE A 404 -16.60 -3.68 -4.83
CA ILE A 404 -16.37 -4.99 -5.45
C ILE A 404 -17.54 -5.31 -6.37
N LEU A 405 -17.22 -5.71 -7.60
CA LEU A 405 -18.16 -6.24 -8.57
C LEU A 405 -17.97 -7.74 -8.75
N VAL A 406 -19.07 -8.45 -9.00
CA VAL A 406 -19.05 -9.89 -9.30
C VAL A 406 -19.65 -10.17 -10.68
N ARG A 407 -18.89 -10.92 -11.49
CA ARG A 407 -19.23 -11.36 -12.85
C ARG A 407 -19.14 -12.88 -12.95
N CYS A 408 -19.77 -13.40 -13.99
CA CYS A 408 -19.79 -14.82 -14.29
C CYS A 408 -19.63 -15.03 -15.80
N ILE A 409 -18.71 -15.90 -16.21
CA ILE A 409 -18.60 -16.38 -17.59
C ILE A 409 -19.36 -17.71 -17.68
N GLU A 410 -20.42 -17.71 -18.50
CA GLU A 410 -21.25 -18.88 -18.80
C GLU A 410 -21.51 -18.90 -20.32
N ASP A 411 -21.31 -20.06 -20.96
CA ASP A 411 -21.46 -20.25 -22.41
C ASP A 411 -20.69 -19.21 -23.26
N GLY A 412 -19.49 -18.84 -22.82
CA GLY A 412 -18.63 -17.85 -23.48
C GLY A 412 -19.14 -16.41 -23.38
N ARG A 413 -20.17 -16.14 -22.57
CA ARG A 413 -20.73 -14.79 -22.36
C ARG A 413 -20.47 -14.32 -20.94
N VAL A 414 -20.11 -13.04 -20.82
CA VAL A 414 -20.02 -12.37 -19.52
C VAL A 414 -21.41 -11.96 -19.06
N ARG A 415 -21.73 -12.32 -17.82
CA ARG A 415 -22.94 -11.95 -17.09
C ARG A 415 -22.55 -11.34 -15.74
N ALA A 416 -23.49 -10.68 -15.08
CA ALA A 416 -23.32 -10.19 -13.72
C ALA A 416 -24.25 -10.93 -12.75
N ALA A 417 -23.82 -11.08 -11.49
CA ALA A 417 -24.76 -11.37 -10.41
C ALA A 417 -25.82 -10.25 -10.36
N LYS A 418 -27.09 -10.59 -10.11
CA LYS A 418 -28.19 -9.60 -10.07
C LYS A 418 -27.88 -8.44 -9.11
N GLU A 419 -27.54 -8.76 -7.86
CA GLU A 419 -26.84 -7.83 -6.99
C GLU A 419 -25.33 -7.91 -7.24
N GLN A 420 -24.86 -6.97 -8.05
CA GLN A 420 -23.46 -6.94 -8.48
C GLN A 420 -22.54 -6.17 -7.54
N ARG A 421 -23.06 -5.19 -6.80
CA ARG A 421 -22.26 -4.26 -5.99
C ARG A 421 -22.26 -4.70 -4.55
N ILE A 422 -21.10 -5.09 -4.05
CA ILE A 422 -20.90 -5.26 -2.62
C ILE A 422 -20.55 -3.90 -2.04
N THR A 423 -21.39 -3.43 -1.13
CA THR A 423 -21.21 -2.13 -0.49
C THR A 423 -21.28 -2.25 1.03
N SER A 424 -20.78 -1.25 1.73
CA SER A 424 -21.00 -1.12 3.17
C SER A 424 -22.10 -0.10 3.42
N GLU A 425 -23.37 -0.51 3.39
CA GLU A 425 -24.51 0.40 3.65
C GLU A 425 -24.49 1.04 5.07
N LEU A 426 -23.59 0.60 5.97
CA LEU A 426 -23.55 0.99 7.38
C LEU A 426 -22.65 2.18 7.76
N LEU A 427 -21.96 2.83 6.83
CA LEU A 427 -21.07 3.95 7.15
C LEU A 427 -21.66 5.30 6.71
N ASN A 428 -22.73 5.73 7.37
CA ASN A 428 -23.17 7.12 7.29
C ASN A 428 -22.17 8.01 8.05
N THR A 429 -21.13 8.46 7.35
CA THR A 429 -20.14 9.40 7.90
C THR A 429 -20.68 10.81 7.73
N HIS A 430 -21.33 11.35 8.76
CA HIS A 430 -21.65 12.78 8.81
C HIS A 430 -20.34 13.56 9.03
N PHE A 431 -19.60 13.76 7.95
CA PHE A 431 -18.68 14.87 7.85
C PHE A 431 -19.50 16.11 7.50
N ASP A 432 -19.41 17.15 8.34
CA ASP A 432 -19.87 18.50 8.02
C ASP A 432 -19.04 19.03 6.85
N ASP A 433 -19.49 18.68 5.64
CA ASP A 433 -18.85 19.03 4.39
C ASP A 433 -19.78 19.94 3.60
N THR A 434 -19.93 21.17 4.10
CA THR A 434 -20.42 22.29 3.30
C THR A 434 -19.53 22.60 2.07
N LYS A 435 -18.47 21.81 1.82
CA LYS A 435 -17.55 21.95 0.68
C LYS A 435 -17.41 20.71 -0.23
N HIS A 436 -17.69 19.48 0.21
CA HIS A 436 -17.57 18.28 -0.64
C HIS A 436 -18.77 17.31 -0.48
N PRO A 437 -19.84 17.48 -1.27
CA PRO A 437 -21.09 16.73 -1.14
C PRO A 437 -21.04 15.40 -1.92
N MET A 438 -20.20 14.44 -1.50
CA MET A 438 -20.31 13.06 -1.97
C MET A 438 -20.40 12.06 -0.83
N GLU A 439 -21.30 11.11 -1.07
CA GLU A 439 -21.73 9.97 -0.28
C GLU A 439 -20.59 8.95 -0.11
N ARG A 440 -19.86 9.03 1.02
CA ARG A 440 -18.63 8.26 1.34
C ARG A 440 -18.89 6.76 1.66
N TYR A 441 -19.66 6.05 0.84
CA TYR A 441 -20.24 4.75 1.21
C TYR A 441 -19.42 3.49 0.88
N TYR A 442 -18.27 3.60 0.19
CA TYR A 442 -17.62 2.42 -0.42
C TYR A 442 -16.10 2.34 -0.14
N ARG A 443 -15.71 1.56 0.88
CA ARG A 443 -14.32 1.19 1.20
C ARG A 443 -14.21 -0.31 1.43
N VAL A 444 -14.42 -1.07 0.36
CA VAL A 444 -14.26 -2.53 0.34
C VAL A 444 -13.23 -2.92 -0.71
N SER A 445 -12.31 -3.82 -0.36
CA SER A 445 -11.15 -4.14 -1.21
C SER A 445 -10.68 -5.57 -0.99
N VAL A 446 -9.74 -6.02 -1.82
CA VAL A 446 -9.08 -7.33 -1.75
C VAL A 446 -10.11 -8.48 -1.77
N PRO A 447 -10.93 -8.60 -2.84
CA PRO A 447 -11.93 -9.65 -2.93
C PRO A 447 -11.27 -11.05 -2.98
N ARG A 448 -11.87 -12.01 -2.27
CA ARG A 448 -11.51 -13.43 -2.30
C ARG A 448 -12.75 -14.29 -2.48
N LEU A 449 -12.91 -14.87 -3.67
CA LEU A 449 -14.00 -15.80 -3.98
C LEU A 449 -13.60 -17.24 -3.71
N ALA A 450 -14.55 -18.02 -3.21
CA ALA A 450 -14.45 -19.48 -3.16
C ALA A 450 -15.84 -20.12 -3.17
N LEU A 451 -15.89 -21.40 -3.55
CA LEU A 451 -17.07 -22.24 -3.44
C LEU A 451 -16.87 -23.24 -2.31
N ASP A 452 -17.91 -23.47 -1.50
CA ASP A 452 -17.93 -24.62 -0.60
C ASP A 452 -18.21 -25.92 -1.37
N ILE A 453 -18.05 -27.08 -0.71
CA ILE A 453 -18.22 -28.39 -1.36
C ILE A 453 -19.65 -28.63 -1.89
N ARG A 454 -20.64 -27.87 -1.42
CA ARG A 454 -22.01 -27.93 -1.92
C ARG A 454 -22.26 -26.98 -3.08
N GLY A 455 -21.35 -26.04 -3.35
CA GLY A 455 -21.47 -25.03 -4.39
C GLY A 455 -21.98 -23.67 -3.90
N ASN A 456 -21.99 -23.40 -2.60
CA ASN A 456 -22.29 -22.05 -2.10
C ASN A 456 -21.15 -21.10 -2.46
N LEU A 457 -21.48 -19.99 -3.14
CA LEU A 457 -20.52 -18.95 -3.50
C LEU A 457 -20.31 -17.99 -2.32
N TRP A 458 -19.07 -17.91 -1.86
CA TRP A 458 -18.65 -17.01 -0.79
C TRP A 458 -17.70 -15.96 -1.33
N LEU A 459 -17.82 -14.75 -0.80
CA LEU A 459 -16.91 -13.64 -1.02
C LEU A 459 -16.39 -13.14 0.32
N LEU A 460 -15.07 -13.10 0.46
CA LEU A 460 -14.42 -12.35 1.53
C LEU A 460 -13.83 -11.05 0.98
N PHE A 461 -13.77 -10.03 1.83
CA PHE A 461 -13.19 -8.73 1.49
C PHE A 461 -12.71 -8.00 2.74
N ARG A 462 -11.87 -6.98 2.55
CA ARG A 462 -11.33 -6.11 3.60
C ARG A 462 -12.17 -4.83 3.69
N ARG A 463 -12.45 -4.37 4.90
CA ARG A 463 -13.14 -3.11 5.19
C ARG A 463 -12.60 -2.46 6.46
N HIS A 464 -12.59 -1.13 6.51
CA HIS A 464 -12.22 -0.38 7.72
C HIS A 464 -13.27 -0.56 8.84
N PRO A 465 -12.89 -0.89 10.08
CA PRO A 465 -13.83 -1.14 11.17
C PRO A 465 -14.47 0.14 11.74
N SER A 466 -13.81 1.30 11.63
CA SER A 466 -14.36 2.60 12.04
C SER A 466 -15.02 3.33 10.87
N THR A 467 -16.06 4.10 11.19
CA THR A 467 -16.66 5.11 10.30
C THR A 467 -15.71 6.26 9.96
N THR A 468 -14.74 6.57 10.82
CA THR A 468 -13.85 7.71 10.61
C THR A 468 -12.67 7.41 9.69
N ALA A 469 -12.40 6.13 9.41
CA ALA A 469 -11.24 5.67 8.65
C ALA A 469 -9.94 6.31 9.19
N GLU A 470 -9.64 6.00 10.44
CA GLU A 470 -8.46 6.51 11.13
C GLU A 470 -7.61 5.31 11.55
N GLN A 471 -6.29 5.46 11.44
CA GLN A 471 -5.27 4.57 11.98
C GLN A 471 -4.91 3.34 11.14
N GLU A 472 -5.24 3.27 9.84
CA GLU A 472 -4.91 2.16 8.94
C GLU A 472 -5.27 0.80 9.52
N ARG A 473 -6.55 0.66 9.92
CA ARG A 473 -7.09 -0.56 10.51
C ARG A 473 -8.02 -1.24 9.52
N TRP A 474 -7.74 -2.48 9.15
CA TRP A 474 -8.59 -3.22 8.23
C TRP A 474 -9.00 -4.56 8.84
N ILE A 475 -10.25 -4.96 8.65
CA ILE A 475 -10.76 -6.26 9.08
C ILE A 475 -11.40 -7.00 7.91
N SER A 476 -11.35 -8.33 7.96
CA SER A 476 -11.94 -9.20 6.94
C SER A 476 -13.42 -9.45 7.24
N PHE A 477 -14.25 -9.39 6.22
CA PHE A 477 -15.67 -9.75 6.24
C PHE A 477 -15.93 -10.90 5.26
N ALA A 478 -16.98 -11.67 5.51
CA ALA A 478 -17.48 -12.71 4.61
C ALA A 478 -18.96 -12.46 4.26
N THR A 479 -19.34 -12.73 3.02
CA THR A 479 -20.74 -12.74 2.56
C THR A 479 -20.97 -13.92 1.61
N ARG A 480 -22.21 -14.39 1.52
CA ARG A 480 -22.64 -15.51 0.68
C ARG A 480 -23.68 -15.04 -0.33
N TYR A 481 -23.62 -15.55 -1.55
CA TYR A 481 -24.64 -15.27 -2.56
C TYR A 481 -25.88 -16.15 -2.36
N GLU A 482 -27.06 -15.53 -2.24
CA GLU A 482 -28.37 -16.17 -2.06
C GLU A 482 -29.13 -16.36 -3.38
N GLY A 483 -28.43 -16.24 -4.50
CA GLY A 483 -28.97 -16.43 -5.84
C GLY A 483 -29.44 -15.13 -6.46
N ASP A 484 -29.89 -14.14 -5.70
CA ASP A 484 -30.29 -12.85 -6.27
C ASP A 484 -29.79 -11.63 -5.49
N HIS A 485 -29.32 -11.85 -4.27
CA HIS A 485 -28.67 -10.88 -3.39
C HIS A 485 -27.52 -11.54 -2.61
N TRP A 486 -26.69 -10.74 -1.95
CA TRP A 486 -25.66 -11.18 -1.01
C TRP A 486 -26.17 -11.07 0.42
N THR A 487 -25.77 -12.01 1.28
CA THR A 487 -26.08 -11.89 2.73
C THR A 487 -25.38 -10.69 3.33
N GLU A 488 -25.89 -10.20 4.46
CA GLU A 488 -25.19 -9.21 5.28
C GLU A 488 -23.73 -9.63 5.56
N PRO A 489 -22.75 -8.72 5.41
CA PRO A 489 -21.35 -9.04 5.67
C PRO A 489 -21.08 -9.38 7.13
N ILE A 490 -20.42 -10.52 7.34
CA ILE A 490 -20.11 -11.07 8.65
C ILE A 490 -18.64 -10.79 8.99
N PRO A 491 -18.32 -10.08 10.09
CA PRO A 491 -16.92 -9.81 10.44
C PRO A 491 -16.20 -11.07 10.91
N LEU A 492 -14.95 -11.23 10.48
CA LEU A 492 -14.06 -12.24 11.04
C LEU A 492 -13.37 -11.67 12.29
N ARG A 493 -13.46 -12.39 13.40
CA ARG A 493 -12.82 -11.99 14.66
C ARG A 493 -11.30 -12.08 14.52
N GLN A 494 -10.56 -11.26 15.26
CA GLN A 494 -9.08 -11.30 15.28
C GLN A 494 -8.47 -11.22 13.86
N ALA A 495 -9.10 -10.48 12.95
CA ALA A 495 -8.66 -10.32 11.56
C ALA A 495 -8.13 -8.89 11.30
N LEU A 496 -7.59 -8.23 12.33
CA LEU A 496 -7.15 -6.84 12.26
C LEU A 496 -5.73 -6.76 11.70
N ASN A 497 -5.56 -6.01 10.60
CA ASN A 497 -4.25 -5.84 9.95
C ASN A 497 -4.26 -4.66 8.96
N THR A 498 -3.22 -4.52 8.13
CA THR A 498 -3.14 -3.63 6.95
C THR A 498 -4.16 -4.03 5.87
N LEU A 499 -4.38 -3.17 4.88
CA LEU A 499 -5.30 -3.46 3.79
C LEU A 499 -4.87 -4.67 2.96
N ASP A 500 -3.59 -4.80 2.63
CA ASP A 500 -3.01 -5.95 1.91
C ASP A 500 -2.84 -7.20 2.78
N ASN A 501 -3.93 -7.66 3.38
CA ASN A 501 -4.02 -8.92 4.10
C ASN A 501 -5.05 -9.80 3.39
N ARG A 502 -4.57 -10.82 2.65
CA ARG A 502 -5.42 -11.64 1.77
C ARG A 502 -5.69 -13.01 2.41
N PRO A 503 -6.91 -13.30 2.88
CA PRO A 503 -7.21 -14.61 3.46
C PRO A 503 -7.10 -15.75 2.43
N ALA A 504 -6.54 -16.88 2.87
CA ALA A 504 -6.65 -18.14 2.14
C ALA A 504 -8.01 -18.79 2.43
N LEU A 505 -8.60 -19.40 1.41
CA LEU A 505 -9.91 -20.05 1.48
C LEU A 505 -9.77 -21.52 1.09
N ALA A 506 -10.35 -22.41 1.89
CA ALA A 506 -10.34 -23.84 1.65
C ALA A 506 -11.73 -24.44 1.90
N ALA A 507 -12.26 -25.20 0.94
CA ALA A 507 -13.52 -25.89 1.10
C ALA A 507 -13.40 -27.05 2.10
N LEU A 508 -14.31 -27.11 3.08
CA LEU A 508 -14.35 -28.22 4.03
C LEU A 508 -15.14 -29.39 3.46
N LYS A 509 -14.75 -30.62 3.82
CA LYS A 509 -15.36 -31.87 3.31
C LYS A 509 -16.83 -32.07 3.70
N ASP A 510 -17.30 -31.37 4.72
CA ASP A 510 -18.66 -31.45 5.23
C ASP A 510 -19.53 -30.30 4.68
N LYS A 511 -19.42 -29.11 5.27
CA LYS A 511 -20.10 -27.89 4.84
C LYS A 511 -19.21 -26.68 5.10
N GLY A 512 -19.31 -25.68 4.22
CA GLY A 512 -18.67 -24.39 4.43
C GLY A 512 -17.21 -24.30 4.01
N LEU A 513 -16.58 -23.21 4.45
CA LEU A 513 -15.21 -22.84 4.15
C LEU A 513 -14.39 -22.65 5.43
N LEU A 514 -13.09 -22.87 5.30
CA LEU A 514 -12.09 -22.39 6.23
C LEU A 514 -11.45 -21.13 5.65
N ALA A 515 -11.55 -20.02 6.37
CA ALA A 515 -10.84 -18.78 6.06
C ALA A 515 -9.63 -18.68 6.98
N ILE A 516 -8.42 -18.56 6.41
CA ILE A 516 -7.15 -18.49 7.14
C ILE A 516 -6.50 -17.14 6.85
N PHE A 517 -6.12 -16.40 7.89
CA PHE A 517 -5.65 -15.02 7.79
C PHE A 517 -4.68 -14.69 8.93
N SER A 518 -3.88 -13.64 8.76
CA SER A 518 -2.98 -13.11 9.78
C SER A 518 -3.56 -11.88 10.47
N THR A 519 -3.12 -11.61 11.69
CA THR A 519 -3.45 -10.42 12.47
C THR A 519 -2.23 -9.94 13.23
N ASP A 520 -2.01 -8.63 13.24
CA ASP A 520 -0.94 -7.99 14.00
C ASP A 520 -1.47 -7.28 15.27
N TYR A 521 -2.77 -7.48 15.55
CA TYR A 521 -3.47 -7.00 16.73
C TYR A 521 -3.44 -5.48 16.95
N ARG A 522 -3.05 -4.68 15.95
CA ARG A 522 -2.79 -3.22 16.08
C ARG A 522 -3.91 -2.50 16.87
N PRO A 523 -3.75 -2.22 18.18
CA PRO A 523 -4.87 -1.75 19.00
C PRO A 523 -5.24 -0.30 18.67
N SER A 524 -4.28 0.50 18.21
CA SER A 524 -4.43 1.94 18.01
C SER A 524 -3.59 2.48 16.84
N GLY A 525 -3.46 1.72 15.76
CA GLY A 525 -2.81 2.13 14.51
C GLY A 525 -1.37 1.69 14.29
N ALA A 526 -0.76 2.24 13.25
CA ALA A 526 0.55 1.81 12.74
C ALA A 526 1.71 1.86 13.76
N ALA A 527 1.68 2.77 14.74
CA ALA A 527 2.69 2.81 15.82
C ALA A 527 2.51 1.71 16.88
N SER A 528 1.43 0.92 16.81
CA SER A 528 1.04 -0.07 17.82
C SER A 528 0.99 -1.50 17.28
N ILE A 529 1.55 -1.72 16.09
CA ILE A 529 1.69 -3.04 15.46
C ILE A 529 2.35 -4.02 16.45
N LYS A 530 1.89 -5.27 16.44
CA LYS A 530 2.50 -6.39 17.15
C LYS A 530 2.91 -7.47 16.15
N GLU A 531 3.46 -8.57 16.67
CA GLU A 531 3.79 -9.75 15.89
C GLU A 531 2.53 -10.37 15.26
N ASN A 532 2.64 -10.74 13.98
CA ASN A 532 1.60 -11.39 13.21
C ASN A 532 1.43 -12.85 13.65
N ASP A 533 0.18 -13.21 13.87
CA ASP A 533 -0.25 -14.58 14.11
C ASP A 533 -1.27 -15.04 13.10
N LEU A 534 -1.27 -16.34 12.80
CA LEU A 534 -2.31 -16.95 11.97
C LEU A 534 -3.52 -17.39 12.76
N TYR A 535 -4.68 -17.07 12.20
CA TYR A 535 -6.00 -17.46 12.66
C TYR A 535 -6.77 -18.18 11.56
N ALA A 536 -7.73 -18.99 11.97
CA ALA A 536 -8.71 -19.57 11.07
C ALA A 536 -10.13 -19.39 11.59
N SER A 537 -11.05 -19.03 10.70
CA SER A 537 -12.49 -18.96 10.92
C SER A 537 -13.22 -20.00 10.07
N ARG A 538 -14.19 -20.69 10.67
CA ARG A 538 -15.08 -21.61 9.94
C ARG A 538 -16.37 -20.89 9.52
N LEU A 539 -16.64 -20.89 8.22
CA LEU A 539 -17.79 -20.25 7.58
C LEU A 539 -18.76 -21.32 7.07
N ASP A 540 -19.79 -21.63 7.86
CA ASP A 540 -20.77 -22.64 7.49
C ASP A 540 -21.97 -22.02 6.77
N ALA A 541 -22.40 -22.66 5.68
CA ALA A 541 -23.65 -22.37 5.00
C ALA A 541 -24.76 -23.31 5.48
N GLU A 542 -26.01 -22.85 5.47
CA GLU A 542 -27.19 -23.72 5.64
C GLU A 542 -27.92 -23.91 4.31
N GLY A 543 -28.54 -25.08 4.13
CA GLY A 543 -29.26 -25.44 2.92
C GLY A 543 -28.39 -25.77 1.69
N PRO A 544 -29.01 -26.21 0.58
CA PRO A 544 -28.36 -26.31 -0.73
C PRO A 544 -28.07 -24.90 -1.29
N PRO A 545 -27.07 -24.74 -2.18
CA PRO A 545 -26.83 -23.46 -2.82
C PRO A 545 -28.04 -23.07 -3.70
N PRO A 546 -28.46 -21.79 -3.67
CA PRO A 546 -29.49 -21.31 -4.57
C PRO A 546 -28.98 -21.24 -6.02
N GLU A 547 -29.89 -21.35 -6.98
CA GLU A 547 -29.55 -21.09 -8.38
C GLU A 547 -29.30 -19.59 -8.57
N PRO A 548 -28.15 -19.18 -9.12
CA PRO A 548 -27.83 -17.77 -9.36
C PRO A 548 -28.70 -17.15 -10.45
N GLN A 549 -29.21 -15.95 -10.16
CA GLN A 549 -29.85 -15.04 -11.09
C GLN A 549 -28.78 -14.17 -11.73
N LEU A 550 -28.48 -14.47 -12.99
CA LEU A 550 -27.51 -13.76 -13.80
C LEU A 550 -28.21 -12.76 -14.72
N VAL A 551 -27.68 -11.54 -14.79
CA VAL A 551 -28.17 -10.48 -15.68
C VAL A 551 -27.16 -10.21 -16.80
N ALA A 552 -27.64 -9.71 -17.93
CA ALA A 552 -26.76 -9.24 -19.00
C ALA A 552 -25.96 -8.02 -18.52
N VAL A 553 -24.70 -7.92 -18.97
CA VAL A 553 -23.81 -6.81 -18.68
C VAL A 553 -22.97 -6.51 -19.91
N ASP A 554 -22.64 -5.24 -20.12
CA ASP A 554 -21.62 -4.83 -21.08
C ASP A 554 -20.30 -4.68 -20.32
N PRO A 555 -19.25 -5.48 -20.64
CA PRO A 555 -17.93 -5.31 -20.07
C PRO A 555 -17.36 -3.89 -20.25
N LYS A 556 -17.80 -3.14 -21.27
CA LYS A 556 -17.36 -1.75 -21.52
C LYS A 556 -17.98 -0.71 -20.60
N GLY A 557 -18.82 -1.14 -19.66
CA GLY A 557 -19.55 -0.25 -18.77
C GLY A 557 -20.78 0.36 -19.44
N ASP A 558 -21.20 1.53 -18.96
CA ASP A 558 -22.41 2.23 -19.43
C ASP A 558 -22.17 3.13 -20.65
N GLY A 559 -20.94 3.15 -21.18
CA GLY A 559 -20.54 4.00 -22.30
C GLY A 559 -20.33 5.46 -21.95
N THR A 560 -20.26 5.82 -20.66
CA THR A 560 -19.98 7.19 -20.23
C THR A 560 -18.58 7.62 -20.70
N PRO A 561 -18.46 8.69 -21.52
CA PRO A 561 -17.16 9.21 -21.93
C PRO A 561 -16.38 9.76 -20.74
N VAL A 562 -15.07 9.56 -20.74
CA VAL A 562 -14.15 10.14 -19.74
C VAL A 562 -13.18 11.06 -20.45
N GLU A 563 -13.05 12.29 -19.93
CA GLU A 563 -12.04 13.24 -20.40
C GLU A 563 -10.66 12.81 -19.89
N LEU A 564 -9.71 12.65 -20.83
CA LEU A 564 -8.32 12.38 -20.52
C LEU A 564 -7.66 13.65 -19.97
N ILE A 565 -7.03 13.55 -18.80
CA ILE A 565 -6.38 14.70 -18.15
C ILE A 565 -5.11 15.11 -18.90
N HIS A 566 -4.31 14.14 -19.37
CA HIS A 566 -3.05 14.37 -20.08
C HIS A 566 -3.01 13.62 -21.42
N PRO A 567 -3.63 14.15 -22.48
CA PRO A 567 -3.70 13.46 -23.77
C PRO A 567 -2.33 13.25 -24.44
N ASP A 568 -1.34 14.10 -24.15
CA ASP A 568 0.00 14.08 -24.76
C ASP A 568 1.08 13.44 -23.85
N GLU A 569 0.68 12.84 -22.72
CA GLU A 569 1.61 12.41 -21.66
C GLU A 569 2.70 11.45 -22.17
N ALA A 570 2.34 10.48 -23.01
CA ALA A 570 3.30 9.53 -23.56
C ALA A 570 4.41 10.23 -24.37
N ALA A 571 4.07 11.29 -25.11
CA ALA A 571 5.04 12.09 -25.87
C ALA A 571 5.91 12.95 -24.94
N ASP A 572 5.32 13.50 -23.88
CA ASP A 572 6.04 14.28 -22.87
C ASP A 572 7.08 13.43 -22.12
N ILE A 573 6.69 12.22 -21.70
CA ILE A 573 7.58 11.26 -21.05
C ILE A 573 8.68 10.80 -22.01
N ALA A 574 8.34 10.48 -23.27
CA ALA A 574 9.33 10.10 -24.27
C ALA A 574 10.35 11.21 -24.53
N ARG A 575 9.92 12.49 -24.52
CA ARG A 575 10.81 13.64 -24.62
C ARG A 575 11.80 13.69 -23.45
N LEU A 576 11.33 13.51 -22.20
CA LEU A 576 12.20 13.47 -21.03
C LEU A 576 13.20 12.31 -21.10
N ARG A 577 12.73 11.10 -21.40
CA ARG A 577 13.56 9.87 -21.47
C ARG A 577 14.60 9.90 -22.58
N SER A 578 14.34 10.60 -23.69
CA SER A 578 15.27 10.75 -24.80
C SER A 578 16.26 11.90 -24.63
N HIS A 579 15.97 12.87 -23.74
CA HIS A 579 16.85 14.01 -23.51
C HIS A 579 18.18 13.55 -22.88
N ARG A 580 19.29 14.10 -23.39
CA ARG A 580 20.63 13.85 -22.89
C ARG A 580 21.34 15.17 -22.68
N ILE A 581 22.02 15.30 -21.55
CA ILE A 581 22.79 16.48 -21.19
C ILE A 581 24.26 16.11 -21.23
N GLN A 582 25.02 16.72 -22.12
CA GLN A 582 26.47 16.54 -22.20
C GLN A 582 27.16 17.67 -21.45
N VAL A 583 28.00 17.31 -20.48
CA VAL A 583 28.83 18.22 -19.69
C VAL A 583 30.21 17.59 -19.56
N GLY A 584 31.22 18.22 -20.17
CA GLY A 584 32.55 17.61 -20.30
C GLY A 584 32.51 16.27 -21.03
N ASP A 585 33.12 15.25 -20.43
CA ASP A 585 33.14 13.85 -20.90
C ASP A 585 31.93 13.03 -20.46
N LYS A 586 31.02 13.61 -19.65
CA LYS A 586 29.88 12.91 -19.07
C LYS A 586 28.58 13.16 -19.82
N THR A 587 27.78 12.11 -19.92
CA THR A 587 26.41 12.17 -20.45
C THR A 587 25.43 11.85 -19.33
N TYR A 588 24.52 12.78 -19.07
CA TYR A 588 23.45 12.62 -18.09
C TYR A 588 22.12 12.36 -18.79
N ARG A 589 21.26 11.58 -18.14
CA ARG A 589 19.85 11.37 -18.51
C ARG A 589 18.95 11.87 -17.39
N LEU A 590 17.70 12.15 -17.74
CA LEU A 590 16.68 12.53 -16.77
C LEU A 590 15.99 11.26 -16.25
N LEU A 591 15.96 11.08 -14.92
CA LEU A 591 15.23 10.03 -14.24
C LEU A 591 14.11 10.68 -13.42
N ARG A 592 12.87 10.59 -13.90
CA ARG A 592 11.71 11.17 -13.25
C ARG A 592 11.16 10.20 -12.21
N GLY A 593 10.89 10.68 -11.00
CA GLY A 593 10.35 9.84 -9.94
C GLY A 593 9.71 10.63 -8.81
N ASP A 594 9.60 9.99 -7.66
CA ASP A 594 8.96 10.54 -6.46
C ASP A 594 9.75 10.13 -5.22
N PHE A 595 10.12 11.13 -4.41
CA PHE A 595 10.95 10.95 -3.22
C PHE A 595 10.14 10.64 -1.96
N HIS A 596 8.85 11.00 -1.93
CA HIS A 596 8.02 10.88 -0.72
C HIS A 596 6.58 10.55 -1.09
N ARG A 597 6.15 9.36 -0.66
CA ARG A 597 4.77 8.90 -0.71
C ARG A 597 4.47 7.99 0.48
N HIS A 598 3.34 8.20 1.12
CA HIS A 598 2.80 7.29 2.13
C HIS A 598 2.00 6.16 1.51
N THR A 599 1.84 5.08 2.28
CA THR A 599 0.98 3.93 1.96
C THR A 599 0.19 3.51 3.20
N GLU A 600 -0.56 2.40 3.11
CA GLU A 600 -1.27 1.74 4.22
C GLU A 600 -0.44 1.49 5.50
N TRP A 601 0.89 1.62 5.44
CA TRP A 601 1.75 1.47 6.61
C TRP A 601 1.88 2.73 7.46
N SER A 602 1.54 3.93 6.96
CA SER A 602 1.79 5.18 7.69
C SER A 602 0.75 5.57 8.73
N GLY A 603 -0.38 4.85 8.85
CA GLY A 603 -1.35 5.07 9.93
C GLY A 603 -2.20 6.33 9.81
N HIS A 604 -2.38 6.91 8.61
CA HIS A 604 -3.14 8.14 8.38
C HIS A 604 -4.65 7.89 8.23
N ARG A 605 -5.34 8.62 7.35
CA ARG A 605 -6.80 8.59 7.16
C ARG A 605 -7.28 7.51 6.18
N ASP A 606 -6.44 6.51 5.89
CA ASP A 606 -6.70 5.39 4.98
C ASP A 606 -7.01 5.82 3.56
N TRP A 607 -6.31 6.85 3.06
CA TRP A 607 -6.51 7.38 1.69
C TRP A 607 -5.33 7.09 0.75
N ASP A 608 -4.23 6.56 1.30
CA ASP A 608 -2.98 6.39 0.56
C ASP A 608 -2.92 5.06 -0.20
N GLY A 609 -3.70 4.06 0.24
CA GLY A 609 -3.88 2.78 -0.47
C GLY A 609 -2.83 1.73 -0.17
N LEU A 610 -2.93 0.58 -0.87
CA LEU A 610 -1.99 -0.52 -0.69
C LEU A 610 -0.59 -0.08 -1.13
N LEU A 611 0.46 -0.67 -0.55
CA LEU A 611 1.80 -0.51 -1.11
C LEU A 611 1.87 -1.00 -2.58
N GLU A 612 1.08 -2.03 -2.95
CA GLU A 612 0.90 -2.49 -4.34
C GLU A 612 0.25 -1.43 -5.26
N ASP A 613 -0.65 -0.58 -4.74
CA ASP A 613 -1.23 0.54 -5.50
C ASP A 613 -0.15 1.59 -5.83
N ALA A 614 0.78 1.85 -4.92
CA ALA A 614 1.86 2.79 -5.15
C ALA A 614 2.81 2.32 -6.27
N TRP A 615 3.12 1.02 -6.33
CA TRP A 615 3.92 0.44 -7.41
C TRP A 615 3.22 0.50 -8.77
N ARG A 616 1.93 0.17 -8.80
CA ARG A 616 1.05 0.30 -9.97
C ARG A 616 1.01 1.73 -10.50
N TYR A 617 0.80 2.68 -9.61
CA TYR A 617 0.84 4.09 -9.95
C TYR A 617 2.20 4.50 -10.53
N ALA A 618 3.31 4.13 -9.87
CA ALA A 618 4.64 4.52 -10.32
C ALA A 618 5.03 3.89 -11.67
N LEU A 619 4.76 2.60 -11.88
CA LEU A 619 5.12 1.87 -13.10
C LEU A 619 4.20 2.21 -14.28
N ASP A 620 2.88 2.22 -14.05
CA ASP A 620 1.90 2.24 -15.13
C ASP A 620 1.31 3.65 -15.33
N VAL A 621 0.69 4.20 -14.29
CA VAL A 621 -0.15 5.42 -14.40
C VAL A 621 0.70 6.67 -14.58
N ALA A 622 1.72 6.80 -13.75
CA ALA A 622 2.66 7.90 -13.78
C ALA A 622 3.91 7.54 -14.58
N ALA A 623 4.17 6.28 -14.93
CA ALA A 623 5.32 5.84 -15.74
C ALA A 623 6.66 6.48 -15.32
N MET A 624 6.95 6.46 -14.03
CA MET A 624 8.18 6.94 -13.41
C MET A 624 9.37 6.02 -13.74
N ASP A 625 10.58 6.57 -13.68
CA ASP A 625 11.83 5.83 -13.84
C ASP A 625 12.38 5.34 -12.48
N TRP A 626 11.96 5.96 -11.38
CA TRP A 626 12.30 5.57 -10.01
C TRP A 626 11.22 5.96 -9.01
N PHE A 627 11.20 5.31 -7.84
CA PHE A 627 10.18 5.55 -6.82
C PHE A 627 10.68 5.20 -5.41
N GLY A 628 10.33 6.02 -4.41
CA GLY A 628 10.64 5.80 -2.99
C GLY A 628 9.41 5.87 -2.09
N PRO A 629 8.79 4.74 -1.70
CA PRO A 629 7.74 4.75 -0.68
C PRO A 629 8.35 5.12 0.67
N THR A 630 7.81 6.12 1.34
CA THR A 630 8.47 6.79 2.47
C THR A 630 7.52 6.84 3.65
N ASP A 631 7.15 5.66 4.13
CA ASP A 631 6.28 5.51 5.29
C ASP A 631 6.94 5.97 6.59
N HIS A 632 6.11 6.38 7.56
CA HIS A 632 6.60 6.91 8.83
C HIS A 632 7.47 5.93 9.61
N GLU A 633 8.52 6.45 10.23
CA GLU A 633 9.48 5.68 11.01
C GLU A 633 8.80 4.92 12.14
N TYR A 634 7.77 5.47 12.78
CA TYR A 634 7.10 4.78 13.89
C TYR A 634 6.39 3.48 13.47
N ALA A 635 6.04 3.35 12.19
CA ALA A 635 5.52 2.10 11.63
C ALA A 635 6.66 1.17 11.20
N MET A 636 7.74 1.74 10.68
CA MET A 636 8.88 1.02 10.08
C MET A 636 9.97 0.62 11.10
N VAL A 637 9.93 1.12 12.33
CA VAL A 637 10.83 0.65 13.42
C VAL A 637 10.51 -0.77 13.87
N HIS A 638 9.26 -1.21 13.64
CA HIS A 638 8.93 -2.63 13.69
C HIS A 638 9.57 -3.31 12.48
N GLU A 639 10.44 -4.29 12.72
CA GLU A 639 11.36 -4.79 11.68
C GLU A 639 10.63 -5.38 10.47
N TYR A 640 9.48 -6.02 10.69
CA TYR A 640 8.78 -6.78 9.67
C TYR A 640 8.13 -5.91 8.57
N PRO A 641 7.37 -4.84 8.86
CA PRO A 641 6.93 -3.88 7.86
C PRO A 641 8.06 -3.30 7.01
N TRP A 642 9.19 -2.95 7.64
CA TRP A 642 10.36 -2.44 6.92
C TRP A 642 10.97 -3.51 6.00
N TRP A 643 11.07 -4.75 6.49
CA TRP A 643 11.51 -5.89 5.70
C TRP A 643 10.62 -6.11 4.46
N LEU A 644 9.30 -6.02 4.61
CA LEU A 644 8.35 -6.15 3.50
C LEU A 644 8.45 -4.99 2.49
N SER A 645 8.60 -3.75 2.96
CA SER A 645 8.78 -2.59 2.09
C SER A 645 10.06 -2.70 1.25
N GLN A 646 11.19 -3.04 1.90
CA GLN A 646 12.46 -3.26 1.19
C GLN A 646 12.39 -4.43 0.20
N LYS A 647 11.68 -5.51 0.57
CA LYS A 647 11.51 -6.68 -0.29
C LYS A 647 10.73 -6.34 -1.56
N GLN A 648 9.64 -5.58 -1.45
CA GLN A 648 8.89 -5.12 -2.62
C GLN A 648 9.72 -4.17 -3.49
N ALA A 649 10.51 -3.28 -2.90
CA ALA A 649 11.44 -2.44 -3.66
C ALA A 649 12.46 -3.26 -4.48
N ASP A 650 12.87 -4.45 -4.01
CA ASP A 650 13.71 -5.38 -4.79
C ASP A 650 12.91 -6.16 -5.85
N LEU A 651 11.68 -6.59 -5.55
CA LEU A 651 10.82 -7.29 -6.51
C LEU A 651 10.57 -6.46 -7.78
N TYR A 652 10.37 -5.16 -7.62
CA TYR A 652 10.11 -4.25 -8.75
C TYR A 652 11.40 -3.61 -9.32
N HIS A 653 12.59 -4.02 -8.87
CA HIS A 653 13.84 -3.44 -9.36
C HIS A 653 14.27 -4.04 -10.70
N HIS A 654 14.03 -3.32 -11.79
CA HIS A 654 14.36 -3.74 -13.15
C HIS A 654 15.11 -2.65 -13.91
N ALA A 655 16.32 -2.32 -13.45
CA ALA A 655 17.18 -1.39 -14.18
C ALA A 655 17.46 -1.90 -15.62
N PRO A 656 17.47 -1.02 -16.65
CA PRO A 656 17.36 0.44 -16.58
C PRO A 656 15.91 0.99 -16.55
N HIS A 657 14.89 0.14 -16.55
CA HIS A 657 13.49 0.53 -16.73
C HIS A 657 12.88 1.15 -15.47
N PHE A 658 13.14 0.57 -14.30
CA PHE A 658 12.60 1.08 -13.04
C PHE A 658 13.54 0.84 -11.86
N VAL A 659 13.80 1.90 -11.08
CA VAL A 659 14.79 1.91 -10.00
C VAL A 659 14.15 2.29 -8.65
N PRO A 660 13.52 1.35 -7.94
CA PRO A 660 13.04 1.61 -6.58
C PRO A 660 14.17 1.90 -5.60
N MET A 661 13.94 2.82 -4.66
CA MET A 661 14.87 3.18 -3.59
C MET A 661 14.34 2.75 -2.22
N PHE A 662 15.24 2.59 -1.24
CA PHE A 662 14.86 2.24 0.13
C PHE A 662 14.68 3.52 0.94
N THR A 663 13.44 3.85 1.29
CA THR A 663 13.09 5.15 1.88
C THR A 663 12.16 5.02 3.09
N TYR A 664 12.27 5.95 4.05
CA TYR A 664 11.32 6.09 5.17
C TYR A 664 11.29 7.54 5.65
N GLU A 665 10.22 7.97 6.30
CA GLU A 665 10.10 9.33 6.84
C GLU A 665 10.44 9.36 8.33
N ARG A 666 11.35 10.24 8.74
CA ARG A 666 11.52 10.62 10.14
C ARG A 666 10.58 11.77 10.47
N SER A 667 9.74 11.61 11.49
CA SER A 667 8.53 12.44 11.66
C SER A 667 8.58 13.28 12.93
N LEU A 668 9.54 14.22 12.98
CA LEU A 668 9.70 15.13 14.13
C LEU A 668 9.05 16.50 13.87
N PRO A 669 8.25 17.04 14.79
CA PRO A 669 7.64 18.34 14.58
C PRO A 669 8.68 19.46 14.54
N TYR A 670 8.24 20.63 14.09
CA TYR A 670 9.01 21.87 14.16
C TYR A 670 9.55 22.10 15.59
N PRO A 671 10.82 22.51 15.77
CA PRO A 671 11.75 23.01 14.74
C PRO A 671 12.67 21.95 14.12
N SER A 672 12.63 20.71 14.60
CA SER A 672 13.51 19.66 14.05
C SER A 672 13.05 19.29 12.66
N GLY A 673 11.75 19.07 12.47
CA GLY A 673 11.15 18.87 11.16
C GLY A 673 11.29 17.46 10.62
N HIS A 674 10.34 17.11 9.76
CA HIS A 674 10.29 15.85 9.04
C HIS A 674 11.44 15.76 8.02
N ARG A 675 11.99 14.54 7.87
CA ARG A 675 13.04 14.24 6.91
C ARG A 675 12.79 12.89 6.26
N ASN A 676 12.70 12.90 4.94
CA ASN A 676 12.62 11.68 4.13
C ASN A 676 14.03 11.14 3.96
N VAL A 677 14.28 9.92 4.41
CA VAL A 677 15.58 9.24 4.39
C VAL A 677 15.63 8.28 3.21
N MET A 678 16.79 8.16 2.56
CA MET A 678 17.03 7.28 1.42
C MET A 678 18.35 6.52 1.53
N PHE A 679 18.34 5.26 1.10
CA PHE A 679 19.52 4.44 0.87
C PHE A 679 19.51 3.81 -0.52
N ALA A 680 20.71 3.64 -1.10
CA ALA A 680 20.90 2.84 -2.32
C ALA A 680 21.01 1.32 -2.04
N ARG A 681 21.15 0.91 -0.77
CA ARG A 681 21.32 -0.49 -0.36
C ARG A 681 20.30 -0.92 0.69
N ARG A 682 19.92 -2.20 0.63
CA ARG A 682 19.05 -2.87 1.61
C ARG A 682 19.81 -3.19 2.90
N GLY A 683 19.07 -3.51 3.96
CA GLY A 683 19.63 -4.09 5.19
C GLY A 683 20.05 -3.08 6.26
N VAL A 684 19.78 -1.78 6.04
CA VAL A 684 19.88 -0.75 7.08
C VAL A 684 18.51 -0.62 7.75
N ARG A 685 18.42 -0.83 9.07
CA ARG A 685 17.17 -0.61 9.82
C ARG A 685 16.91 0.87 10.03
N VAL A 686 15.63 1.21 10.16
CA VAL A 686 15.15 2.55 10.49
C VAL A 686 15.76 3.05 11.80
N LEU A 687 16.14 4.33 11.83
CA LEU A 687 16.68 4.97 13.04
C LEU A 687 15.53 5.50 13.91
N PRO A 688 15.30 4.96 15.12
CA PRO A 688 14.28 5.50 16.00
C PRO A 688 14.64 6.91 16.51
N PRO A 689 13.65 7.78 16.78
CA PRO A 689 13.89 9.06 17.44
C PRO A 689 14.46 8.93 18.85
N LEU A 690 15.35 9.85 19.23
CA LEU A 690 15.76 10.03 20.62
C LEU A 690 14.56 10.41 21.48
N VAL A 691 14.56 9.97 22.73
CA VAL A 691 13.46 10.17 23.67
C VAL A 691 13.73 11.42 24.53
N GLY A 692 12.75 12.32 24.59
CA GLY A 692 12.81 13.54 25.40
C GLY A 692 12.96 14.81 24.56
N GLU A 693 12.23 15.87 24.92
CA GLU A 693 12.14 17.10 24.14
C GLU A 693 13.50 17.78 23.92
N ALA A 694 14.33 17.86 24.96
CA ALA A 694 15.65 18.48 24.85
C ALA A 694 16.56 17.76 23.84
N LEU A 695 16.44 16.42 23.74
CA LEU A 695 17.18 15.62 22.76
C LEU A 695 16.58 15.75 21.37
N ARG A 696 15.25 15.83 21.26
CA ARG A 696 14.56 15.96 19.97
C ARG A 696 14.76 17.33 19.33
N PHE A 697 14.75 18.42 20.09
CA PHE A 697 14.65 19.78 19.56
C PHE A 697 15.89 20.64 19.78
N GLY A 698 16.66 20.37 20.84
CA GLY A 698 17.87 21.15 21.16
C GLY A 698 17.65 22.67 21.22
N THR A 699 18.67 23.44 20.86
CA THR A 699 18.61 24.92 20.79
C THR A 699 19.15 25.41 19.45
N PRO A 700 18.85 26.65 19.02
CA PRO A 700 19.40 27.21 17.77
C PRO A 700 20.93 27.19 17.70
N GLU A 701 21.62 27.42 18.82
CA GLU A 701 23.09 27.50 18.88
C GLU A 701 23.74 26.12 18.86
N LYS A 702 23.07 25.12 19.44
CA LYS A 702 23.60 23.77 19.58
C LYS A 702 23.02 22.79 18.58
N GLY A 703 21.98 23.15 17.83
CA GLY A 703 21.22 22.22 17.01
C GLY A 703 20.45 21.19 17.82
N ALA A 704 19.66 20.37 17.14
CA ALA A 704 18.92 19.23 17.71
C ALA A 704 19.84 18.00 17.82
N PRO A 705 20.07 17.46 19.03
CA PRO A 705 20.86 16.23 19.21
C PRO A 705 20.36 15.05 18.38
N ASP A 706 19.03 14.93 18.23
CA ASP A 706 18.41 13.90 17.41
C ASP A 706 18.77 14.02 15.92
N ILE A 707 18.72 15.22 15.36
CA ILE A 707 19.08 15.46 13.95
C ILE A 707 20.58 15.23 13.72
N LYS A 708 21.42 15.60 14.68
CA LYS A 708 22.85 15.28 14.63
C LYS A 708 23.11 13.77 14.68
N ASN A 709 22.32 13.03 15.46
CA ASN A 709 22.37 11.57 15.50
C ASN A 709 21.92 10.96 14.15
N LEU A 710 20.86 11.52 13.53
CA LEU A 710 20.45 11.14 12.18
C LEU A 710 21.59 11.35 11.17
N TYR A 711 22.25 12.51 11.17
CA TYR A 711 23.34 12.77 10.23
C TYR A 711 24.54 11.84 10.45
N ALA A 712 24.88 11.51 11.70
CA ALA A 712 25.91 10.51 11.99
C ALA A 712 25.52 9.12 11.46
N TYR A 713 24.26 8.72 11.63
CA TYR A 713 23.71 7.47 11.11
C TYR A 713 23.75 7.42 9.58
N LEU A 714 23.35 8.50 8.88
CA LEU A 714 23.40 8.56 7.42
C LEU A 714 24.83 8.48 6.90
N LYS A 715 25.81 9.08 7.60
CA LYS A 715 27.23 8.95 7.24
C LYS A 715 27.77 7.53 7.41
N GLU A 716 27.41 6.85 8.51
CA GLU A 716 27.81 5.45 8.75
C GLU A 716 27.25 4.51 7.67
N PHE A 717 26.01 4.75 7.25
CA PHE A 717 25.31 3.84 6.34
C PHE A 717 25.34 4.21 4.87
N ASP A 718 25.97 5.33 4.52
CA ASP A 718 25.92 5.91 3.19
C ASP A 718 24.47 6.19 2.75
N GLY A 719 23.77 6.98 3.56
CA GLY A 719 22.42 7.46 3.34
C GLY A 719 22.37 8.96 3.04
N LEU A 720 21.21 9.43 2.61
CA LEU A 720 20.88 10.86 2.53
C LEU A 720 19.46 11.09 3.05
N CYS A 721 19.11 12.36 3.22
CA CYS A 721 17.75 12.78 3.50
C CYS A 721 17.37 14.08 2.80
N SER A 722 16.07 14.34 2.73
CA SER A 722 15.46 15.58 2.27
C SER A 722 14.56 16.13 3.35
N SER A 723 14.70 17.40 3.71
CA SER A 723 13.70 18.08 4.54
C SER A 723 12.35 18.14 3.81
N HIS A 724 11.28 17.89 4.56
CA HIS A 724 9.89 17.83 4.11
C HIS A 724 9.09 19.03 4.62
N THR A 725 8.22 19.59 3.77
CA THR A 725 7.28 20.69 4.08
C THR A 725 7.82 21.78 5.01
N SER A 726 8.97 22.33 4.65
CA SER A 726 9.89 23.01 5.58
C SER A 726 9.33 24.23 6.32
N ALA A 727 8.29 24.90 5.79
CA ALA A 727 7.65 26.05 6.43
C ALA A 727 6.33 25.73 7.17
N THR A 728 6.09 24.46 7.51
CA THR A 728 4.89 23.98 8.22
C THR A 728 5.19 23.58 9.67
N SER A 729 4.20 23.09 10.42
CA SER A 729 4.41 22.53 11.77
C SER A 729 5.22 21.23 11.76
N MET A 730 5.41 20.62 10.58
CA MET A 730 6.29 19.48 10.34
C MET A 730 7.64 19.94 9.77
N GLY A 731 7.84 21.25 9.60
CA GLY A 731 9.02 21.83 8.98
C GLY A 731 10.17 22.08 9.95
N THR A 732 11.17 22.85 9.50
CA THR A 732 12.36 23.16 10.28
C THR A 732 12.68 24.65 10.24
N ASP A 733 13.40 25.15 11.25
CA ASP A 733 13.96 26.51 11.23
C ASP A 733 15.37 26.56 10.63
N TRP A 734 15.83 25.45 10.04
CA TRP A 734 17.16 25.31 9.45
C TRP A 734 18.29 25.56 10.46
N ARG A 735 18.12 25.18 11.72
CA ARG A 735 19.22 25.21 12.71
C ARG A 735 20.26 24.10 12.48
N ASP A 736 19.85 23.02 11.82
CA ASP A 736 20.70 21.88 11.49
C ASP A 736 20.65 21.61 9.98
N ASN A 737 21.83 21.44 9.37
CA ASN A 737 22.01 20.89 8.04
C ASN A 737 23.40 20.27 7.95
N ASP A 738 23.53 19.20 7.18
CA ASP A 738 24.82 18.66 6.78
C ASP A 738 24.80 18.37 5.27
N PRO A 739 25.50 19.15 4.43
CA PRO A 739 25.35 19.06 2.98
C PRO A 739 25.83 17.72 2.39
N ASN A 740 26.50 16.86 3.16
CA ASN A 740 26.90 15.53 2.69
C ASN A 740 25.77 14.50 2.78
N VAL A 741 24.79 14.73 3.65
CA VAL A 741 23.69 13.79 3.93
C VAL A 741 22.31 14.43 3.93
N GLU A 742 22.20 15.75 3.86
CA GLU A 742 20.98 16.50 3.55
C GLU A 742 21.27 17.50 2.42
N PRO A 743 21.56 16.99 1.20
CA PRO A 743 21.95 17.82 0.06
C PRO A 743 20.74 18.42 -0.67
N ILE A 744 19.52 17.90 -0.46
CA ILE A 744 18.32 18.24 -1.22
C ILE A 744 17.17 18.63 -0.28
N VAL A 745 16.20 19.38 -0.82
CA VAL A 745 15.00 19.81 -0.10
C VAL A 745 13.77 19.67 -0.99
N GLU A 746 12.65 19.27 -0.37
CA GLU A 746 11.33 19.36 -0.95
C GLU A 746 10.91 20.83 -1.06
N ILE A 747 11.10 21.43 -2.23
CA ILE A 747 10.74 22.84 -2.44
C ILE A 747 9.22 23.03 -2.55
N ILE A 748 8.52 22.00 -3.02
CA ILE A 748 7.07 21.95 -3.13
C ILE A 748 6.57 20.52 -2.97
N GLN A 749 5.42 20.38 -2.33
CA GLN A 749 4.76 19.11 -2.12
C GLN A 749 3.34 19.10 -2.69
N GLY A 750 2.98 18.06 -3.43
CA GLY A 750 1.75 17.99 -4.23
C GLY A 750 0.44 18.05 -3.45
N HIS A 751 0.40 17.50 -2.23
CA HIS A 751 -0.76 17.62 -1.34
C HIS A 751 -0.81 18.96 -0.59
N ARG A 752 0.27 19.75 -0.57
CA ARG A 752 0.38 21.01 0.19
C ARG A 752 0.77 22.20 -0.69
N GLN A 753 1.88 22.86 -0.40
CA GLN A 753 2.21 24.19 -0.93
C GLN A 753 3.69 24.33 -1.30
N ASN A 754 4.03 25.44 -1.96
CA ASN A 754 5.39 25.84 -2.28
C ASN A 754 6.08 26.49 -1.07
N TYR A 755 7.31 26.06 -0.77
CA TYR A 755 8.12 26.53 0.37
C TYR A 755 9.39 27.28 -0.07
N GLU A 756 9.51 27.66 -1.35
CA GLU A 756 10.60 28.47 -1.90
C GLU A 756 10.80 29.78 -1.12
N GLU A 757 9.80 30.68 -1.17
CA GLU A 757 9.77 31.97 -0.48
C GLU A 757 8.34 32.47 -0.28
N PRO A 758 8.07 33.35 0.71
CA PRO A 758 6.70 33.74 1.07
C PRO A 758 5.82 34.32 -0.06
N ASN A 759 6.43 35.01 -1.03
CA ASN A 759 5.75 35.63 -2.16
C ASN A 759 5.73 34.75 -3.41
N ALA A 760 6.32 33.54 -3.38
CA ALA A 760 6.34 32.68 -4.54
C ALA A 760 4.92 32.28 -5.00
N PRO A 761 4.76 31.91 -6.28
CA PRO A 761 3.55 31.25 -6.74
C PRO A 761 3.26 30.01 -5.89
N GLN A 762 1.98 29.82 -5.55
CA GLN A 762 1.49 28.69 -4.75
C GLN A 762 2.05 28.58 -3.30
N ALA A 763 2.86 29.53 -2.83
CA ALA A 763 3.29 29.60 -1.44
C ALA A 763 2.15 30.08 -0.52
N PRO A 764 2.11 29.65 0.76
CA PRO A 764 1.12 30.14 1.70
C PRO A 764 1.30 31.64 1.95
N LYS A 765 0.21 32.40 1.85
CA LYS A 765 0.23 33.86 2.07
C LYS A 765 0.23 34.26 3.55
N GLY A 766 0.05 33.29 4.45
CA GLY A 766 0.11 33.46 5.89
C GLY A 766 -0.50 32.27 6.63
N PRO A 767 -0.65 32.36 7.97
CA PRO A 767 -1.18 31.27 8.79
C PRO A 767 -2.56 30.75 8.38
N ASP A 768 -3.43 31.64 7.88
CA ASP A 768 -4.81 31.28 7.49
C ASP A 768 -4.88 30.52 6.15
N ASP A 769 -3.86 30.68 5.31
CA ASP A 769 -3.74 30.02 4.00
C ASP A 769 -2.85 28.76 4.07
N SER A 770 -2.06 28.62 5.14
CA SER A 770 -1.09 27.53 5.25
C SER A 770 -1.74 26.20 5.62
N ILE A 771 -1.38 25.15 4.87
CA ILE A 771 -1.78 23.78 5.17
C ILE A 771 -0.81 23.21 6.21
N GLN A 772 -1.33 22.83 7.38
CA GLN A 772 -0.57 22.27 8.52
C GLN A 772 0.40 23.26 9.19
N GLY A 773 -0.06 24.47 9.53
CA GLY A 773 0.74 25.45 10.27
C GLY A 773 1.65 26.29 9.38
N TYR A 774 2.20 27.39 9.92
CA TYR A 774 2.98 28.37 9.17
C TYR A 774 4.20 28.84 9.98
N HIS A 775 5.39 28.55 9.47
CA HIS A 775 6.67 28.90 10.09
C HIS A 775 7.54 29.63 9.07
N ARG A 776 7.56 30.96 9.15
CA ARG A 776 8.27 31.83 8.20
C ARG A 776 9.75 31.47 8.04
N ASP A 777 10.43 31.10 9.12
CA ASP A 777 11.87 30.81 9.07
C ASP A 777 12.16 29.48 8.36
N GLY A 778 11.14 28.67 8.07
CA GLY A 778 11.27 27.42 7.35
C GLY A 778 11.26 27.53 5.83
N PHE A 779 10.99 28.70 5.24
CA PHE A 779 11.12 28.86 3.78
C PHE A 779 12.56 28.64 3.31
N VAL A 780 12.72 28.02 2.14
CA VAL A 780 14.02 27.59 1.59
C VAL A 780 14.98 28.76 1.39
N TRP A 781 14.48 29.96 1.05
CA TRP A 781 15.35 31.15 0.93
C TRP A 781 16.11 31.48 2.23
N TYR A 782 15.58 31.18 3.41
CA TYR A 782 16.30 31.38 4.67
C TYR A 782 17.40 30.34 4.88
N ALA A 783 17.21 29.11 4.41
CA ALA A 783 18.26 28.10 4.38
C ALA A 783 19.41 28.52 3.46
N LEU A 784 19.07 29.02 2.26
CA LEU A 784 20.07 29.52 1.31
C LEU A 784 20.83 30.73 1.89
N ALA A 785 20.14 31.66 2.56
CA ALA A 785 20.75 32.80 3.25
C ALA A 785 21.71 32.37 4.38
N LYS A 786 21.50 31.21 5.01
CA LYS A 786 22.44 30.59 5.96
C LYS A 786 23.65 29.91 5.28
N GLY A 787 23.74 29.99 3.95
CA GLY A 787 24.82 29.40 3.16
C GLY A 787 24.64 27.92 2.83
N TYR A 788 23.45 27.33 3.06
CA TYR A 788 23.23 25.91 2.83
C TYR A 788 23.28 25.55 1.33
N ARG A 789 23.77 24.34 1.04
CA ARG A 789 23.88 23.79 -0.31
C ARG A 789 22.74 22.81 -0.54
N LEU A 790 21.60 23.33 -1.00
CA LEU A 790 20.38 22.56 -1.19
C LEU A 790 20.01 22.49 -2.67
N GLY A 791 19.90 21.27 -3.21
CA GLY A 791 19.22 20.99 -4.46
C GLY A 791 17.72 20.89 -4.26
N PHE A 792 16.95 21.02 -5.34
CA PHE A 792 15.49 21.06 -5.28
C PHE A 792 14.88 19.79 -5.86
N GLN A 793 13.90 19.27 -5.13
CA GLN A 793 13.04 18.17 -5.57
C GLN A 793 11.58 18.47 -5.20
N SER A 794 10.63 17.80 -5.85
CA SER A 794 9.22 17.81 -5.46
C SER A 794 8.74 16.39 -5.21
N SER A 795 7.91 16.23 -4.19
CA SER A 795 7.30 14.94 -3.87
C SER A 795 5.78 15.05 -3.84
N SER A 796 5.10 13.91 -4.03
CA SER A 796 3.64 13.89 -3.97
C SER A 796 3.12 14.02 -2.54
N ASP A 797 3.56 13.11 -1.67
CA ASP A 797 3.07 12.85 -0.31
C ASP A 797 1.55 12.58 -0.22
N HIS A 798 1.17 11.72 0.73
CA HIS A 798 -0.21 11.26 0.93
C HIS A 798 -0.97 10.97 -0.38
N VAL A 799 -2.23 11.42 -0.45
CA VAL A 799 -3.17 11.25 -1.54
C VAL A 799 -2.79 11.99 -2.81
N SER A 800 -1.77 12.85 -2.80
CA SER A 800 -1.43 13.55 -4.03
C SER A 800 -0.96 12.57 -5.09
N THR A 801 -1.41 12.76 -6.32
CA THR A 801 -0.97 11.96 -7.47
C THR A 801 -0.80 12.87 -8.67
N HIS A 802 0.22 12.55 -9.47
CA HIS A 802 0.42 13.07 -10.82
C HIS A 802 0.70 14.59 -10.97
N VAL A 803 1.12 15.26 -9.88
CA VAL A 803 1.36 16.73 -9.87
C VAL A 803 2.68 17.15 -9.24
N SER A 804 3.58 16.19 -9.01
CA SER A 804 4.88 16.38 -8.36
C SER A 804 5.86 15.32 -8.84
N TYR A 805 7.03 15.76 -9.28
CA TYR A 805 8.10 14.92 -9.79
C TYR A 805 9.45 15.41 -9.28
N ALA A 806 10.21 14.48 -8.71
CA ALA A 806 11.61 14.63 -8.39
C ALA A 806 12.43 14.08 -9.57
N VAL A 807 13.05 14.95 -10.35
CA VAL A 807 13.83 14.55 -11.53
C VAL A 807 15.30 14.58 -11.20
N ALA A 808 15.96 13.42 -11.24
CA ALA A 808 17.40 13.29 -11.03
C ALA A 808 18.14 13.25 -12.37
N LEU A 809 19.32 13.85 -12.41
CA LEU A 809 20.22 13.88 -13.56
C LEU A 809 21.36 12.90 -13.30
N ALA A 810 21.19 11.67 -13.76
CA ALA A 810 22.12 10.58 -13.49
C ALA A 810 22.88 10.16 -14.75
N GLU A 811 24.11 9.68 -14.57
CA GLU A 811 24.88 9.06 -15.66
C GLU A 811 24.26 7.70 -16.03
N GLU A 812 23.92 6.90 -15.01
CA GLU A 812 23.32 5.57 -15.16
C GLU A 812 22.02 5.38 -14.37
N PRO A 813 21.02 4.66 -14.92
CA PRO A 813 19.72 4.38 -14.29
C PRO A 813 19.86 3.19 -13.33
N THR A 814 20.67 3.38 -12.30
CA THR A 814 20.90 2.41 -11.23
C THR A 814 20.65 3.08 -9.88
N ARG A 815 20.44 2.30 -8.82
CA ARG A 815 20.31 2.85 -7.45
C ARG A 815 21.51 3.73 -7.09
N ALA A 816 22.73 3.29 -7.45
CA ALA A 816 23.95 4.05 -7.21
C ALA A 816 24.00 5.37 -8.03
N GLY A 817 23.65 5.33 -9.32
CA GLY A 817 23.64 6.51 -10.18
C GLY A 817 22.60 7.55 -9.75
N LEU A 818 21.38 7.10 -9.40
CA LEU A 818 20.33 7.95 -8.86
C LEU A 818 20.75 8.60 -7.53
N PHE A 819 21.29 7.79 -6.62
CA PHE A 819 21.74 8.26 -5.31
C PHE A 819 22.89 9.26 -5.39
N ASP A 820 23.87 9.01 -6.28
CA ASP A 820 24.97 9.93 -6.56
C ASP A 820 24.49 11.27 -7.15
N ALA A 821 23.55 11.23 -8.10
CA ALA A 821 22.94 12.44 -8.67
C ALA A 821 22.28 13.30 -7.57
N LEU A 822 21.47 12.70 -6.71
CA LEU A 822 20.81 13.40 -5.60
C LEU A 822 21.82 13.96 -4.59
N LYS A 823 22.90 13.22 -4.28
CA LYS A 823 24.00 13.72 -3.44
C LYS A 823 24.70 14.93 -4.02
N LYS A 824 24.90 14.95 -5.33
CA LYS A 824 25.49 16.07 -6.07
C LYS A 824 24.53 17.22 -6.32
N ARG A 825 23.26 17.08 -5.92
CA ARG A 825 22.17 18.04 -6.22
C ARG A 825 21.88 18.15 -7.71
N HIS A 826 22.28 17.15 -8.49
CA HIS A 826 21.98 17.03 -9.91
C HIS A 826 20.52 16.60 -10.05
N ALA A 827 19.62 17.53 -9.78
CA ALA A 827 18.18 17.30 -9.74
C ALA A 827 17.39 18.57 -10.05
N TYR A 828 16.11 18.43 -10.36
CA TYR A 828 15.15 19.52 -10.38
C TYR A 828 13.77 19.06 -9.92
N ALA A 829 12.98 20.01 -9.44
CA ALA A 829 11.59 19.81 -9.02
C ALA A 829 10.66 20.20 -10.18
N ALA A 830 9.60 19.44 -10.42
CA ALA A 830 8.56 19.79 -11.39
C ALA A 830 7.17 19.36 -10.93
N GLN A 831 6.13 20.11 -11.33
CA GLN A 831 4.72 19.75 -11.10
C GLN A 831 4.05 19.07 -12.30
N ASP A 832 4.77 18.95 -13.42
CA ASP A 832 4.32 18.29 -14.65
C ASP A 832 5.53 17.64 -15.36
N ASN A 833 5.34 17.01 -16.51
CA ASN A 833 6.38 16.47 -17.39
C ASN A 833 7.20 17.57 -18.10
N ILE A 834 7.63 18.57 -17.33
CA ILE A 834 8.45 19.71 -17.75
C ILE A 834 9.90 19.25 -17.86
N LEU A 835 10.49 19.43 -19.04
CA LEU A 835 11.92 19.29 -19.25
C LEU A 835 12.60 20.59 -18.84
N LEU A 836 13.60 20.50 -17.95
CA LEU A 836 14.43 21.63 -17.54
C LEU A 836 15.91 21.22 -17.55
N ASP A 837 16.72 21.95 -18.32
CA ASP A 837 18.17 21.77 -18.45
C ASP A 837 18.82 23.14 -18.29
N VAL A 838 19.53 23.33 -17.17
CA VAL A 838 20.21 24.57 -16.81
C VAL A 838 21.69 24.28 -16.58
N ARG A 839 22.53 25.00 -17.31
CA ARG A 839 23.99 24.85 -17.28
C ARG A 839 24.70 26.18 -17.16
N CYS A 840 25.95 26.15 -16.69
CA CYS A 840 26.85 27.29 -16.72
C CYS A 840 28.21 26.86 -17.28
N GLY A 841 28.38 26.99 -18.61
CA GLY A 841 29.57 26.46 -19.28
C GLY A 841 29.62 24.92 -19.24
N GLU A 842 30.71 24.37 -18.69
CA GLU A 842 30.89 22.91 -18.49
C GLU A 842 30.39 22.45 -17.11
N HIS A 843 29.39 23.13 -16.55
CA HIS A 843 28.81 22.80 -15.24
C HIS A 843 27.29 22.68 -15.31
N LEU A 844 26.76 21.77 -14.51
CA LEU A 844 25.34 21.41 -14.43
C LEU A 844 24.67 22.07 -13.22
N MET A 845 23.34 22.21 -13.25
CA MET A 845 22.57 22.48 -12.04
C MET A 845 22.93 21.52 -10.89
N GLY A 846 23.20 22.08 -9.70
CA GLY A 846 23.73 21.39 -8.54
C GLY A 846 25.24 21.60 -8.28
N ASP A 847 26.01 21.95 -9.31
CA ASP A 847 27.47 22.10 -9.22
C ASP A 847 27.92 23.34 -8.43
N GLU A 848 29.11 23.22 -7.82
CA GLU A 848 29.84 24.31 -7.19
C GLU A 848 31.25 24.40 -7.80
N PHE A 849 31.63 25.58 -8.30
CA PHE A 849 32.91 25.79 -8.98
C PHE A 849 33.40 27.25 -8.93
N SER A 850 34.65 27.47 -9.34
CA SER A 850 35.22 28.80 -9.57
C SER A 850 35.31 29.09 -11.06
N SER A 851 35.05 30.34 -11.47
CA SER A 851 35.13 30.79 -12.86
C SER A 851 35.89 32.10 -12.97
N ARG A 852 36.77 32.21 -13.99
CA ARG A 852 37.39 33.48 -14.40
C ARG A 852 36.49 34.33 -15.30
N GLU A 853 35.51 33.69 -15.92
CA GLU A 853 34.51 34.35 -16.75
C GLU A 853 33.28 34.70 -15.91
N ARG A 854 32.54 35.73 -16.34
CA ARG A 854 31.25 36.06 -15.73
C ARG A 854 30.32 34.84 -15.83
N PRO A 855 29.55 34.51 -14.77
CA PRO A 855 28.58 33.43 -14.82
C PRO A 855 27.60 33.63 -15.97
N ARG A 856 27.45 32.60 -16.82
CA ARG A 856 26.54 32.60 -17.97
C ARG A 856 25.70 31.34 -17.95
N LEU A 857 24.40 31.50 -17.79
CA LEU A 857 23.44 30.41 -17.77
C LEU A 857 22.92 30.12 -19.19
N ASP A 858 23.02 28.85 -19.59
CA ASP A 858 22.32 28.28 -20.72
C ASP A 858 21.07 27.56 -20.19
N ILE A 859 19.88 28.03 -20.58
CA ILE A 859 18.59 27.58 -20.06
C ILE A 859 17.78 26.99 -21.22
N ASN A 860 17.52 25.69 -21.15
CA ASN A 860 16.64 24.96 -22.05
C ASN A 860 15.44 24.45 -21.25
N ALA A 861 14.22 24.81 -21.66
CA ALA A 861 13.02 24.24 -21.06
C ALA A 861 11.98 23.89 -22.11
N TYR A 862 11.22 22.84 -21.84
CA TYR A 862 10.08 22.41 -22.64
C TYR A 862 8.95 21.99 -21.69
N GLY A 863 7.91 22.83 -21.61
CA GLY A 863 6.69 22.54 -20.84
C GLY A 863 5.72 21.62 -21.58
N THR A 864 4.79 21.03 -20.82
CA THR A 864 3.60 20.33 -21.36
C THR A 864 2.58 21.30 -21.96
N GLY A 865 2.70 22.59 -21.58
CA GLY A 865 2.00 23.72 -22.19
C GLY A 865 2.92 24.95 -22.34
N PRO A 866 2.38 26.10 -22.79
CA PRO A 866 3.17 27.31 -22.95
C PRO A 866 3.78 27.80 -21.63
N ILE A 867 5.05 28.19 -21.68
CA ILE A 867 5.77 28.79 -20.57
C ILE A 867 5.40 30.27 -20.45
N ALA A 868 4.62 30.59 -19.41
CA ALA A 868 4.16 31.93 -19.08
C ALA A 868 5.30 32.84 -18.57
N ARG A 869 6.22 32.25 -17.80
CA ARG A 869 7.26 32.99 -17.09
C ARG A 869 8.52 32.16 -16.86
N VAL A 870 9.67 32.82 -17.01
CA VAL A 870 11.00 32.35 -16.61
C VAL A 870 11.58 33.36 -15.64
N ASP A 871 11.95 32.94 -14.44
CA ASP A 871 12.64 33.74 -13.44
C ASP A 871 14.06 33.20 -13.23
N ILE A 872 15.06 34.10 -13.16
CA ILE A 872 16.41 33.78 -12.67
C ILE A 872 16.57 34.45 -11.32
N ILE A 873 16.88 33.64 -10.31
CA ILE A 873 17.09 34.07 -8.94
C ILE A 873 18.59 33.98 -8.64
N ARG A 874 19.13 35.02 -8.02
CA ARG A 874 20.54 35.11 -7.61
C ARG A 874 20.66 35.39 -6.13
N GLN A 875 21.68 34.83 -5.50
CA GLN A 875 22.14 35.20 -4.16
C GLN A 875 23.65 35.44 -4.18
N VAL A 876 24.15 36.39 -3.37
CA VAL A 876 25.59 36.66 -3.21
C VAL A 876 26.01 36.42 -1.76
N GLY A 877 26.94 35.48 -1.53
CA GLY A 877 27.34 35.09 -0.17
C GLY A 877 26.15 34.62 0.67
N GLU A 878 25.95 35.22 1.85
CA GLU A 878 24.86 34.92 2.79
C GLU A 878 23.69 35.93 2.70
N SER A 879 23.61 36.71 1.61
CA SER A 879 22.46 37.60 1.38
C SER A 879 21.17 36.81 1.15
N MET A 880 20.01 37.47 1.23
CA MET A 880 18.76 36.87 0.75
C MET A 880 18.80 36.75 -0.78
N PRO A 881 18.25 35.66 -1.36
CA PRO A 881 18.07 35.56 -2.81
C PRO A 881 17.20 36.71 -3.36
N VAL A 882 17.44 37.10 -4.61
CA VAL A 882 16.72 38.15 -5.33
C VAL A 882 16.46 37.75 -6.78
N TYR A 883 15.33 38.19 -7.33
CA TYR A 883 15.03 38.05 -8.76
C TYR A 883 15.92 39.01 -9.56
N VAL A 884 16.74 38.48 -10.47
CA VAL A 884 17.66 39.30 -11.31
C VAL A 884 17.27 39.35 -12.77
N TYR A 885 16.40 38.43 -13.20
CA TYR A 885 15.84 38.42 -14.53
C TYR A 885 14.46 37.78 -14.51
N ASN A 886 13.55 38.30 -15.32
CA ASN A 886 12.28 37.67 -15.63
C ASN A 886 11.95 37.85 -17.11
N SER A 887 11.24 36.90 -17.70
CA SER A 887 10.70 37.02 -19.06
C SER A 887 9.39 36.24 -19.20
N SER A 888 8.56 36.63 -20.17
CA SER A 888 7.29 35.98 -20.48
C SER A 888 7.26 35.49 -21.93
N PRO A 889 7.89 34.34 -22.23
CA PRO A 889 8.10 33.89 -23.60
C PRO A 889 6.80 33.44 -24.29
N LYS A 890 5.83 32.89 -23.53
CA LYS A 890 4.55 32.36 -24.05
C LYS A 890 4.75 31.32 -25.15
N GLN A 891 5.74 30.44 -24.96
CA GLN A 891 6.10 29.37 -25.88
C GLN A 891 6.27 28.08 -25.08
N ALA A 892 5.90 26.94 -25.66
CA ALA A 892 6.10 25.64 -25.00
C ALA A 892 7.58 25.29 -24.83
N LYS A 893 8.42 25.70 -25.78
CA LYS A 893 9.87 25.49 -25.76
C LYS A 893 10.61 26.82 -25.69
N ILE A 894 11.65 26.88 -24.85
CA ILE A 894 12.55 28.02 -24.75
C ILE A 894 14.01 27.59 -24.82
N GLN A 895 14.84 28.45 -25.39
CA GLN A 895 16.29 28.40 -25.30
C GLN A 895 16.77 29.82 -25.01
N LEU A 896 17.34 30.03 -23.82
CA LEU A 896 17.73 31.34 -23.32
C LEU A 896 19.17 31.30 -22.84
N ARG A 897 19.93 32.34 -23.16
CA ARG A 897 21.25 32.60 -22.58
C ARG A 897 21.18 33.88 -21.76
N TRP A 898 21.68 33.82 -20.54
CA TRP A 898 21.73 34.98 -19.65
C TRP A 898 23.10 35.07 -18.97
N THR A 899 23.71 36.24 -18.97
CA THR A 899 25.01 36.52 -18.32
C THR A 899 24.80 37.45 -17.14
N ASP A 900 25.43 37.16 -16.00
CA ASP A 900 25.42 38.07 -14.86
C ASP A 900 26.45 39.19 -15.04
N GLU A 901 26.00 40.28 -15.65
CA GLU A 901 26.80 41.52 -15.78
C GLU A 901 27.05 42.21 -14.44
N ALA A 902 26.37 41.80 -13.37
CA ALA A 902 26.51 42.33 -12.03
C ALA A 902 27.20 41.34 -11.06
N ALA A 903 27.91 40.32 -11.57
CA ALA A 903 28.68 39.39 -10.74
C ALA A 903 29.82 40.09 -9.98
N GLU A 904 29.91 39.85 -8.69
CA GLU A 904 30.86 40.47 -7.77
C GLU A 904 32.19 39.69 -7.68
N ARG A 905 33.31 40.36 -7.93
CA ARG A 905 34.64 39.74 -7.85
C ARG A 905 34.91 39.15 -6.46
N GLY A 906 35.39 37.91 -6.42
CA GLY A 906 35.79 37.16 -5.22
C GLY A 906 34.64 36.61 -4.40
N LYS A 907 33.38 36.81 -4.83
CA LYS A 907 32.18 36.33 -4.13
C LYS A 907 31.65 35.04 -4.75
N VAL A 908 31.00 34.23 -3.92
CA VAL A 908 30.20 33.08 -4.36
C VAL A 908 28.80 33.57 -4.68
N HIS A 909 28.33 33.22 -5.87
CA HIS A 909 26.99 33.50 -6.34
C HIS A 909 26.24 32.20 -6.48
N LEU A 910 25.02 32.15 -5.95
CA LEU A 910 24.08 31.07 -6.22
C LEU A 910 23.10 31.55 -7.30
N TYR A 911 22.86 30.73 -8.31
CA TYR A 911 21.83 30.97 -9.33
C TYR A 911 20.90 29.78 -9.46
N TYR A 912 19.60 30.01 -9.57
CA TYR A 912 18.67 28.99 -10.05
C TYR A 912 17.57 29.60 -10.91
N VAL A 913 16.87 28.72 -11.63
CA VAL A 913 15.82 29.09 -12.59
C VAL A 913 14.50 28.49 -12.14
N ARG A 914 13.44 29.31 -12.18
CA ARG A 914 12.05 28.87 -12.02
C ARG A 914 11.28 29.08 -13.31
N ILE A 915 10.55 28.05 -13.72
CA ILE A 915 9.65 28.05 -14.88
C ILE A 915 8.22 28.00 -14.36
N GLN A 916 7.32 28.78 -14.97
CA GLN A 916 5.88 28.73 -14.75
C GLN A 916 5.15 28.60 -16.08
N GLN A 917 4.26 27.63 -16.19
CA GLN A 917 3.35 27.44 -17.33
C GLN A 917 2.09 28.32 -17.19
N ASP A 918 1.34 28.49 -18.28
CA ASP A 918 0.09 29.26 -18.30
C ASP A 918 -1.00 28.66 -17.37
N ASP A 919 -0.98 27.34 -17.16
CA ASP A 919 -1.86 26.63 -16.21
C ASP A 919 -1.39 26.75 -14.75
N GLY A 920 -0.28 27.46 -14.51
CA GLY A 920 0.27 27.72 -13.19
C GLY A 920 1.20 26.63 -12.65
N LYS A 921 1.40 25.51 -13.37
CA LYS A 921 2.37 24.47 -12.98
C LYS A 921 3.80 24.99 -13.08
N LEU A 922 4.66 24.51 -12.18
CA LEU A 922 5.99 25.07 -11.94
C LEU A 922 7.10 24.03 -12.08
N ALA A 923 8.31 24.48 -12.38
CA ALA A 923 9.55 23.71 -12.24
C ALA A 923 10.71 24.57 -11.72
N TRP A 924 11.62 23.97 -10.96
CA TRP A 924 12.78 24.64 -10.35
C TRP A 924 14.04 23.82 -10.58
N ALA A 925 15.02 24.41 -11.27
CA ALA A 925 16.36 23.83 -11.36
C ALA A 925 17.05 23.90 -10.01
N SER A 926 17.83 22.88 -9.65
CA SER A 926 18.73 23.01 -8.49
C SER A 926 19.72 24.17 -8.68
N PRO A 927 20.16 24.83 -7.61
CA PRO A 927 21.06 25.96 -7.76
C PRO A 927 22.46 25.58 -8.27
N ILE A 928 23.12 26.53 -8.92
CA ILE A 928 24.53 26.48 -9.32
C ILE A 928 25.29 27.51 -8.48
N TRP A 929 26.40 27.10 -7.88
CA TRP A 929 27.27 27.97 -7.09
C TRP A 929 28.55 28.32 -7.85
N VAL A 930 28.74 29.62 -8.12
CA VAL A 930 29.90 30.12 -8.88
C VAL A 930 30.68 31.14 -8.07
N ARG A 931 31.94 30.83 -7.79
CA ARG A 931 32.91 31.82 -7.29
C ARG A 931 33.52 32.56 -8.47
N TYR A 932 33.26 33.87 -8.58
CA TYR A 932 33.76 34.66 -9.71
C TYR A 932 35.14 35.27 -9.39
N GLU A 933 36.19 34.82 -10.09
CA GLU A 933 37.60 35.18 -9.87
C GLU A 933 38.27 35.65 -11.18
N PRO A 934 37.90 36.84 -11.70
CA PRO A 934 38.47 37.44 -12.90
C PRO A 934 39.93 37.90 -12.74
#